data_AF-A0A7L7KYZ6-F1
#
_entry.id   AF-A0A7L7KYZ6-F1
#
_cell.length_a   1.000
_cell.length_b   1.000
_cell.length_c   1.000
_cell.angle_alpha   90.00
_cell.angle_beta   90.00
_cell.angle_gamma   90.00
#
_symmetry.space_group_name_H-M   'P 1'
#
loop_
_entity.id
_entity.type
_entity.pdbx_description
1 polymer ?
#
loop_
_entity_poly.entity_id
_entity_poly.type
_entity_poly.pdbx_seq_one_letter_code
_entity_poly.pdbx_strand_id
1 'polypeptide(L)'
;MKKSVLVTSILFSTMMFGGQYISVNAATVSNEQETKENSKVYNNIVLITQKGEHVAINIEGEVGKKYNLYDLIPHGYEIKGDKYINIISDVEKIRYVNVEALYVENILNFVDRWGDGLLGTWIAKGYTGDEVIIPDNVIPKGYSLIWGNKYTLSGDNTNYDISISRKAIHEESVAVIFNFYDENNNFVEKQTTYSEVGSKVYVPEPDNYKLAKNQPLYVIAKESGNTFNIKLIKDIHNVKLSFKDENGINIFNKDIESDFDPNYPIINVENLLGQETSYNNEYILDDNQPNEINVTSGGHYIVKVKHQYRNIIEFVDLKGNSIGYTEEVRGSKNQEITVSPKKGFSIIGNNKITIHDVDKYVHRIVLKGEKTNFKIQFKVHNDGGPVESIGDLMDYVGITGEKVTEEIVPEGYALSYDQYLSSESGVLWIWIVKKVHTTINFVDALGRVVSSQKEYTGKGADINLNIPKGYKLVNIPNNTITAAKNDSVRNILVVPANGVDLPEDPTKVTAQINLINQNSNKTIHSYIAQGKHGQKVDIQLPDGYELAKGSSKSIVLDKSKKSFNIYVIEKSPVTSQTAHLSTVQTKQTTSLFDKNGKQLRNRALAFNTGWKTDQKLVLNGVTYYRVGNNEYVKASDIVEYEAINKVVNTTSGSAKYLYDINGKKSSLRALASGSAWFSDKVATINGEKMYRVATNEWVKASDVL
;
A
#
# COMPACT_ATOMS: atom_id res chain seq x y z
N MET A 1 -24.93 12.30 -13.33
CA MET A 1 -26.26 11.97 -12.79
C MET A 1 -27.29 12.18 -13.89
N LYS A 2 -27.67 11.12 -14.60
CA LYS A 2 -28.80 11.15 -15.55
C LYS A 2 -30.07 10.81 -14.75
N LYS A 3 -31.06 11.71 -14.73
CA LYS A 3 -32.36 11.46 -14.09
C LYS A 3 -33.27 10.74 -15.10
N SER A 4 -33.64 9.49 -14.81
CA SER A 4 -34.77 8.84 -15.46
C SER A 4 -36.06 9.51 -14.97
N VAL A 5 -36.86 10.08 -15.86
CA VAL A 5 -38.15 10.67 -15.50
C VAL A 5 -39.23 9.59 -15.60
N LEU A 6 -39.93 9.37 -14.49
CA LEU A 6 -41.16 8.59 -14.43
C LEU A 6 -42.21 9.30 -15.29
N VAL A 7 -42.85 8.59 -16.21
CA VAL A 7 -44.08 9.07 -16.86
C VAL A 7 -45.21 8.96 -15.84
N THR A 8 -45.39 10.02 -15.05
CA THR A 8 -46.66 10.31 -14.39
C THR A 8 -47.29 11.48 -15.12
N SER A 9 -48.50 11.27 -15.61
CA SER A 9 -49.41 12.26 -16.15
C SER A 9 -49.38 13.55 -15.31
N ILE A 10 -48.72 14.58 -15.84
CA ILE A 10 -48.79 15.94 -15.32
C ILE A 10 -50.01 16.60 -15.97
N LEU A 11 -51.18 16.33 -15.40
CA LEU A 11 -52.27 17.31 -15.43
C LEU A 11 -51.77 18.54 -14.67
N PHE A 12 -51.77 19.72 -15.30
CA PHE A 12 -51.55 21.03 -14.68
C PHE A 12 -50.72 20.97 -13.38
N SER A 13 -49.42 20.64 -13.44
CA SER A 13 -48.63 20.62 -12.20
C SER A 13 -48.55 22.04 -11.65
N THR A 14 -49.16 22.21 -10.49
CA THR A 14 -49.01 23.31 -9.57
C THR A 14 -47.55 23.75 -9.49
N MET A 15 -47.26 24.94 -9.99
CA MET A 15 -46.07 25.71 -9.64
C MET A 15 -46.17 25.99 -8.13
N MET A 16 -45.48 25.20 -7.29
CA MET A 16 -45.25 25.58 -5.90
C MET A 16 -44.27 26.75 -5.89
N PHE A 17 -44.76 27.97 -5.74
CA PHE A 17 -43.96 29.05 -5.19
C PHE A 17 -44.07 29.01 -3.67
N GLY A 18 -42.93 28.79 -3.01
CA GLY A 18 -42.81 28.87 -1.56
C GLY A 18 -43.03 30.30 -1.06
N GLY A 19 -44.01 30.47 -0.19
CA GLY A 19 -44.21 31.64 0.64
C GLY A 19 -44.74 31.19 2.00
N GLN A 20 -44.00 31.49 3.06
CA GLN A 20 -44.27 31.06 4.44
C GLN A 20 -45.66 31.48 4.94
N TYR A 21 -46.31 30.59 5.69
CA TYR A 21 -47.37 30.96 6.64
C TYR A 21 -46.78 31.80 7.77
N ILE A 22 -47.33 32.99 8.01
CA ILE A 22 -47.23 33.66 9.32
C ILE A 22 -48.65 33.97 9.78
N SER A 23 -49.05 33.35 10.89
CA SER A 23 -50.22 33.74 11.69
C SER A 23 -49.85 34.91 12.62
N VAL A 24 -50.65 35.97 12.68
CA VAL A 24 -50.73 36.83 13.90
C VAL A 24 -52.15 37.36 14.09
N ASN A 25 -52.53 37.43 15.37
CA ASN A 25 -53.82 37.72 15.99
C ASN A 25 -54.45 39.11 15.73
N ALA A 26 -55.74 39.18 16.08
CA ALA A 26 -56.64 40.33 16.07
C ALA A 26 -56.22 41.53 16.95
N ALA A 27 -56.53 42.75 16.48
CA ALA A 27 -56.91 43.90 17.28
C ALA A 27 -57.77 44.89 16.46
N THR A 28 -58.79 45.43 17.11
CA THR A 28 -59.79 46.44 16.71
C THR A 28 -59.14 47.85 16.57
N VAL A 29 -59.61 48.84 15.77
CA VAL A 29 -60.77 49.76 15.97
C VAL A 29 -60.86 50.78 14.78
N SER A 30 -62.10 51.23 14.50
CA SER A 30 -62.62 52.51 13.90
C SER A 30 -62.64 52.81 12.38
N ASN A 31 -63.88 53.17 11.96
CA ASN A 31 -64.32 54.02 10.82
C ASN A 31 -63.40 55.23 10.54
N GLU A 32 -63.28 55.82 9.35
CA GLU A 32 -64.34 56.37 8.47
C GLU A 32 -63.81 56.68 7.04
N GLN A 33 -64.69 57.21 6.17
CA GLN A 33 -64.72 57.24 4.69
C GLN A 33 -63.59 57.95 3.88
N GLU A 34 -63.41 57.42 2.64
CA GLU A 34 -63.05 58.02 1.32
C GLU A 34 -62.27 59.36 1.26
N THR A 35 -61.19 59.53 0.49
CA THR A 35 -61.10 59.35 -0.98
C THR A 35 -59.66 59.22 -1.52
N LYS A 36 -59.51 58.31 -2.51
CA LYS A 36 -58.66 58.29 -3.72
C LYS A 36 -57.12 58.09 -3.69
N GLU A 37 -56.79 56.99 -4.38
CA GLU A 37 -55.69 56.74 -5.34
C GLU A 37 -54.33 56.22 -4.81
N ASN A 38 -54.02 54.97 -5.23
CA ASN A 38 -52.76 54.20 -5.13
C ASN A 38 -52.59 53.12 -4.04
N SER A 39 -53.65 52.41 -3.63
CA SER A 39 -53.48 51.08 -3.00
C SER A 39 -53.46 49.99 -4.09
N LYS A 40 -52.32 49.29 -4.24
CA LYS A 40 -52.26 48.07 -5.06
C LYS A 40 -53.14 46.99 -4.42
N VAL A 41 -53.88 46.27 -5.24
CA VAL A 41 -54.76 45.17 -4.82
C VAL A 41 -54.44 43.90 -5.62
N TYR A 42 -54.72 42.74 -5.02
CA TYR A 42 -54.61 41.45 -5.70
C TYR A 42 -55.94 41.07 -6.35
N ASN A 43 -55.91 40.61 -7.60
CA ASN A 43 -57.07 40.11 -8.31
C ASN A 43 -56.81 38.66 -8.74
N ASN A 44 -57.78 37.78 -8.47
CA ASN A 44 -57.71 36.37 -8.82
C ASN A 44 -58.23 36.17 -10.25
N ILE A 45 -57.38 35.63 -11.11
CA ILE A 45 -57.74 35.27 -12.49
C ILE A 45 -57.73 33.76 -12.60
N VAL A 46 -58.70 33.21 -13.32
CA VAL A 46 -58.67 31.83 -13.76
C VAL A 46 -58.57 31.80 -15.28
N LEU A 47 -57.45 31.30 -15.79
CA LEU A 47 -57.32 31.00 -17.22
C LEU A 47 -58.14 29.76 -17.52
N ILE A 48 -59.02 29.81 -18.52
CA ILE A 48 -59.84 28.68 -18.97
C ILE A 48 -59.42 28.28 -20.38
N THR A 49 -59.06 27.02 -20.58
CA THR A 49 -58.80 26.50 -21.93
C THR A 49 -60.10 26.16 -22.65
N GLN A 50 -60.07 26.02 -23.98
CA GLN A 50 -61.21 25.54 -24.77
C GLN A 50 -61.76 24.16 -24.36
N LYS A 51 -61.00 23.37 -23.59
CA LYS A 51 -61.41 22.07 -23.03
C LYS A 51 -62.01 22.17 -21.62
N GLY A 52 -62.10 23.39 -21.06
CA GLY A 52 -62.63 23.65 -19.73
C GLY A 52 -61.62 23.43 -18.59
N GLU A 53 -60.33 23.39 -18.89
CA GLU A 53 -59.29 23.28 -17.85
C GLU A 53 -58.95 24.66 -17.28
N HIS A 54 -58.56 24.72 -16.00
CA HIS A 54 -58.49 25.96 -15.24
C HIS A 54 -57.14 26.16 -14.54
N VAL A 55 -56.54 27.35 -14.64
CA VAL A 55 -55.36 27.77 -13.83
C VAL A 55 -55.66 29.05 -13.09
N ALA A 56 -55.56 29.02 -11.76
CA ALA A 56 -55.68 30.21 -10.93
C ALA A 56 -54.33 30.96 -10.84
N ILE A 57 -54.37 32.26 -11.13
CA ILE A 57 -53.23 33.17 -11.10
C ILE A 57 -53.64 34.42 -10.34
N ASN A 58 -52.78 34.88 -9.44
CA ASN A 58 -53.01 36.13 -8.72
C ASN A 58 -52.16 37.23 -9.34
N ILE A 59 -52.79 38.35 -9.68
CA ILE A 59 -52.10 39.52 -10.22
C ILE A 59 -52.23 40.70 -9.28
N GLU A 60 -51.18 41.51 -9.17
CA GLU A 60 -51.15 42.72 -8.36
C GLU A 60 -51.20 43.96 -9.24
N GLY A 61 -52.04 44.93 -8.92
CA GLY A 61 -52.04 46.21 -9.62
C GLY A 61 -52.87 47.30 -8.96
N GLU A 62 -52.82 48.51 -9.50
CA GLU A 62 -53.58 49.65 -9.00
C GLU A 62 -55.01 49.65 -9.54
N VAL A 63 -56.00 49.84 -8.66
CA VAL A 63 -57.43 49.85 -9.00
C VAL A 63 -57.72 50.84 -10.13
N GLY A 64 -58.36 50.37 -11.19
CA GLY A 64 -58.73 51.14 -12.38
C GLY A 64 -57.71 51.12 -13.52
N LYS A 65 -56.48 50.62 -13.30
CA LYS A 65 -55.46 50.47 -14.36
C LYS A 65 -55.64 49.16 -15.13
N LYS A 66 -55.23 49.16 -16.41
CA LYS A 66 -55.17 47.96 -17.26
C LYS A 66 -53.90 47.17 -16.96
N TYR A 67 -54.04 45.86 -16.76
CA TYR A 67 -52.92 44.92 -16.59
C TYR A 67 -52.75 44.08 -17.85
N ASN A 68 -51.52 43.99 -18.38
CA ASN A 68 -51.21 43.16 -19.55
C ASN A 68 -51.02 41.71 -19.13
N LEU A 69 -51.79 40.80 -19.72
CA LEU A 69 -51.76 39.39 -19.35
C LEU A 69 -50.68 38.58 -20.08
N TYR A 70 -49.93 39.16 -21.02
CA TYR A 70 -49.03 38.44 -21.93
C TYR A 70 -48.02 37.53 -21.22
N ASP A 71 -47.33 38.03 -20.20
CA ASP A 71 -46.27 37.28 -19.48
C ASP A 71 -46.83 36.23 -18.51
N LEU A 72 -48.14 36.18 -18.32
CA LEU A 72 -48.82 35.22 -17.42
C LEU A 72 -49.43 34.04 -18.17
N ILE A 73 -49.39 34.05 -19.50
CA ILE A 73 -49.92 32.96 -20.31
C ILE A 73 -48.89 31.82 -20.33
N PRO A 74 -49.25 30.59 -19.95
CA PRO A 74 -48.36 29.44 -20.08
C PRO A 74 -47.86 29.26 -21.51
N HIS A 75 -46.62 28.80 -21.68
CA HIS A 75 -46.06 28.47 -23.00
C HIS A 75 -47.02 27.53 -23.77
N GLY A 76 -47.25 27.85 -25.05
CA GLY A 76 -48.16 27.09 -25.91
C GLY A 76 -49.63 27.49 -25.84
N TYR A 77 -49.99 28.59 -25.18
CA TYR A 77 -51.35 29.14 -25.19
C TYR A 77 -51.36 30.61 -25.59
N GLU A 78 -52.49 31.09 -26.10
CA GLU A 78 -52.74 32.51 -26.40
C GLU A 78 -54.12 32.97 -25.89
N ILE A 79 -54.27 34.27 -25.59
CA ILE A 79 -55.55 34.81 -25.08
C ILE A 79 -56.55 34.99 -26.22
N LYS A 80 -57.76 34.48 -26.00
CA LYS A 80 -58.92 34.74 -26.85
C LYS A 80 -59.74 35.90 -26.30
N GLY A 81 -59.46 37.10 -26.79
CA GLY A 81 -60.15 38.34 -26.41
C GLY A 81 -59.20 39.45 -25.98
N ASP A 82 -59.65 40.33 -25.09
CA ASP A 82 -58.84 41.45 -24.63
C ASP A 82 -57.64 40.98 -23.81
N LYS A 83 -56.43 41.32 -24.28
CA LYS A 83 -55.14 41.01 -23.61
C LYS A 83 -54.91 41.82 -22.34
N TYR A 84 -55.83 42.72 -22.02
CA TYR A 84 -55.78 43.60 -20.88
C TYR A 84 -57.05 43.47 -20.06
N ILE A 85 -56.89 43.42 -18.75
CA ILE A 85 -58.02 43.50 -17.83
C ILE A 85 -57.82 44.68 -16.89
N ASN A 86 -58.92 45.31 -16.50
CA ASN A 86 -58.87 46.36 -15.48
C ASN A 86 -58.71 45.72 -14.10
N ILE A 87 -57.80 46.24 -13.29
CA ILE A 87 -57.73 45.90 -11.88
C ILE A 87 -58.94 46.53 -11.18
N ILE A 88 -59.66 45.73 -10.38
CA ILE A 88 -60.85 46.20 -9.65
C ILE A 88 -60.59 46.09 -8.14
N SER A 89 -61.31 46.89 -7.36
CA SER A 89 -61.20 46.91 -5.90
C SER A 89 -61.76 45.67 -5.21
N ASP A 90 -62.63 44.91 -5.88
CA ASP A 90 -63.23 43.68 -5.35
C ASP A 90 -62.24 42.51 -5.49
N VAL A 91 -61.55 42.20 -4.39
CA VAL A 91 -60.49 41.18 -4.32
C VAL A 91 -61.01 39.74 -4.27
N GLU A 92 -62.29 39.54 -3.94
CA GLU A 92 -62.91 38.20 -3.91
C GLU A 92 -63.44 37.78 -5.28
N LYS A 93 -63.67 38.73 -6.19
CA LYS A 93 -64.19 38.45 -7.53
C LYS A 93 -63.17 37.75 -8.41
N ILE A 94 -63.47 36.50 -8.78
CA ILE A 94 -62.71 35.71 -9.74
C ILE A 94 -63.09 36.15 -11.16
N ARG A 95 -62.08 36.47 -11.99
CA ARG A 95 -62.27 36.72 -13.42
C ARG A 95 -61.75 35.58 -14.25
N TYR A 96 -62.53 35.19 -15.25
CA TYR A 96 -62.17 34.11 -16.16
C TYR A 96 -61.64 34.68 -17.47
N VAL A 97 -60.50 34.18 -17.93
CA VAL A 97 -59.88 34.58 -19.20
C VAL A 97 -59.76 33.33 -20.06
N ASN A 98 -60.39 33.35 -21.23
CA ASN A 98 -60.29 32.23 -22.16
C ASN A 98 -58.95 32.26 -22.89
N VAL A 99 -58.26 31.13 -22.91
CA VAL A 99 -57.03 30.91 -23.67
C VAL A 99 -57.22 29.78 -24.67
N GLU A 100 -56.63 29.93 -25.84
CA GLU A 100 -56.59 28.91 -26.90
C GLU A 100 -55.20 28.27 -26.95
N ALA A 101 -55.19 26.96 -27.17
CA ALA A 101 -53.93 26.22 -27.32
C ALA A 101 -53.33 26.52 -28.70
N LEU A 102 -52.01 26.76 -28.73
CA LEU A 102 -51.24 26.95 -29.96
C LEU A 102 -50.84 25.60 -30.57
N TYR A 103 -50.72 25.58 -31.90
CA TYR A 103 -50.21 24.43 -32.64
C TYR A 103 -48.70 24.28 -32.42
N VAL A 104 -48.26 23.07 -32.10
CA VAL A 104 -46.88 22.75 -31.75
C VAL A 104 -46.41 21.49 -32.46
N GLU A 105 -45.08 21.42 -32.65
CA GLU A 105 -44.38 20.23 -33.13
C GLU A 105 -43.34 19.84 -32.08
N ASN A 106 -43.51 18.68 -31.43
CA ASN A 106 -42.55 18.17 -30.45
C ASN A 106 -41.75 17.01 -31.05
N ILE A 107 -40.46 16.96 -30.73
CA ILE A 107 -39.56 15.90 -31.20
C ILE A 107 -39.46 14.82 -30.12
N LEU A 108 -39.89 13.62 -30.47
CA LEU A 108 -39.78 12.43 -29.63
C LEU A 108 -38.64 11.56 -30.14
N ASN A 109 -37.60 11.42 -29.34
CA ASN A 109 -36.40 10.62 -29.60
C ASN A 109 -36.56 9.23 -28.98
N PHE A 110 -36.52 8.18 -29.79
CA PHE A 110 -36.51 6.81 -29.30
C PHE A 110 -35.10 6.42 -28.85
N VAL A 111 -34.96 5.99 -27.61
CA VAL A 111 -33.68 5.57 -27.02
C VAL A 111 -33.80 4.17 -26.43
N ASP A 112 -32.68 3.42 -26.39
CA ASP A 112 -32.67 2.10 -25.75
C ASP A 112 -32.97 2.21 -24.24
N ARG A 113 -33.35 1.10 -23.60
CA ARG A 113 -33.78 1.00 -22.19
C ARG A 113 -32.79 1.60 -21.19
N TRP A 114 -31.51 1.76 -21.54
CA TRP A 114 -30.47 2.36 -20.72
C TRP A 114 -30.17 3.84 -21.02
N GLY A 115 -30.86 4.43 -22.01
CA GLY A 115 -30.73 5.86 -22.37
C GLY A 115 -29.43 6.21 -23.09
N ASP A 116 -28.77 5.21 -23.69
CA ASP A 116 -27.52 5.37 -24.45
C ASP A 116 -27.78 4.97 -25.91
N GLY A 117 -27.88 5.97 -26.80
CA GLY A 117 -28.06 5.82 -28.24
C GLY A 117 -29.44 6.20 -28.77
N LEU A 118 -29.47 7.14 -29.74
CA LEU A 118 -30.67 7.53 -30.48
C LEU A 118 -30.98 6.46 -31.54
N LEU A 119 -32.13 5.81 -31.42
CA LEU A 119 -32.58 4.72 -32.29
C LEU A 119 -33.56 5.18 -33.38
N GLY A 120 -34.15 6.36 -33.21
CA GLY A 120 -35.04 6.99 -34.18
C GLY A 120 -35.71 8.23 -33.60
N THR A 121 -36.39 8.99 -34.44
CA THR A 121 -37.07 10.21 -34.03
C THR A 121 -38.43 10.32 -34.73
N TRP A 122 -39.44 10.78 -34.01
CA TRP A 122 -40.75 11.09 -34.56
C TRP A 122 -41.19 12.49 -34.13
N ILE A 123 -41.76 13.25 -35.07
CA ILE A 123 -42.29 14.59 -34.80
C ILE A 123 -43.80 14.47 -34.59
N ALA A 124 -44.21 14.70 -33.36
CA ALA A 124 -45.62 14.74 -32.97
C ALA A 124 -46.17 16.15 -33.18
N LYS A 125 -47.32 16.26 -33.85
CA LYS A 125 -47.94 17.56 -34.19
C LYS A 125 -49.38 17.62 -33.70
N GLY A 126 -49.79 18.78 -33.18
CA GLY A 126 -51.13 19.01 -32.63
C GLY A 126 -51.16 20.30 -31.83
N TYR A 127 -52.18 20.52 -31.01
CA TYR A 127 -52.24 21.69 -30.14
C TYR A 127 -51.67 21.38 -28.76
N THR A 128 -51.14 22.40 -28.08
CA THR A 128 -50.60 22.25 -26.72
C THR A 128 -51.64 21.63 -25.78
N GLY A 129 -51.23 20.59 -25.05
CA GLY A 129 -52.10 19.81 -24.18
C GLY A 129 -52.90 18.69 -24.87
N ASP A 130 -52.77 18.50 -26.19
CA ASP A 130 -53.33 17.32 -26.86
C ASP A 130 -52.55 16.04 -26.49
N GLU A 131 -53.27 14.95 -26.22
CA GLU A 131 -52.67 13.61 -26.17
C GLU A 131 -52.61 13.03 -27.60
N VAL A 132 -51.40 12.81 -28.08
CA VAL A 132 -51.15 12.04 -29.31
C VAL A 132 -50.80 10.59 -28.96
N ILE A 133 -51.19 9.67 -29.83
CA ILE A 133 -50.80 8.26 -29.72
C ILE A 133 -49.62 8.05 -30.65
N ILE A 134 -48.52 7.49 -30.13
CA ILE A 134 -47.34 7.12 -30.91
C ILE A 134 -47.74 5.97 -31.86
N PRO A 135 -47.71 6.17 -33.19
CA PRO A 135 -48.08 5.12 -34.13
C PRO A 135 -47.09 3.94 -34.12
N ASP A 136 -47.58 2.71 -34.28
CA ASP A 136 -46.68 1.54 -34.26
C ASP A 136 -45.64 1.54 -35.39
N ASN A 137 -45.97 2.16 -36.52
CA ASN A 137 -45.10 2.24 -37.69
C ASN A 137 -43.94 3.24 -37.54
N VAL A 138 -43.97 4.13 -36.54
CA VAL A 138 -42.86 5.06 -36.27
C VAL A 138 -41.89 4.52 -35.22
N ILE A 139 -42.26 3.44 -34.51
CA ILE A 139 -41.37 2.77 -33.56
C ILE A 139 -40.28 2.01 -34.35
N PRO A 140 -38.99 2.15 -33.99
CA PRO A 140 -37.90 1.44 -34.65
C PRO A 140 -38.14 -0.08 -34.76
N LYS A 141 -37.85 -0.64 -35.94
CA LYS A 141 -38.13 -2.04 -36.26
C LYS A 141 -37.40 -2.97 -35.28
N GLY A 142 -38.12 -3.94 -34.72
CA GLY A 142 -37.60 -4.88 -33.73
C GLY A 142 -37.71 -4.39 -32.28
N TYR A 143 -38.32 -3.24 -32.03
CA TYR A 143 -38.54 -2.67 -30.70
C TYR A 143 -40.02 -2.41 -30.40
N SER A 144 -40.37 -2.39 -29.12
CA SER A 144 -41.68 -2.04 -28.55
C SER A 144 -41.51 -0.99 -27.45
N LEU A 145 -42.53 -0.15 -27.29
CA LEU A 145 -42.61 0.80 -26.17
C LEU A 145 -42.61 0.03 -24.85
N ILE A 146 -41.85 0.53 -23.87
CA ILE A 146 -41.76 -0.08 -22.54
C ILE A 146 -42.93 0.39 -21.66
N TRP A 147 -43.37 1.63 -21.83
CA TRP A 147 -44.40 2.26 -21.01
C TRP A 147 -45.34 3.12 -21.85
N GLY A 148 -46.63 2.76 -21.88
CA GLY A 148 -47.67 3.53 -22.54
C GLY A 148 -47.41 3.83 -24.03
N ASN A 149 -48.39 4.42 -24.71
CA ASN A 149 -48.23 4.90 -26.08
C ASN A 149 -48.85 6.29 -26.31
N LYS A 150 -49.26 6.95 -25.22
CA LYS A 150 -49.85 8.29 -25.25
C LYS A 150 -48.85 9.32 -24.77
N TYR A 151 -48.87 10.47 -25.41
CA TYR A 151 -47.94 11.55 -25.14
C TYR A 151 -48.65 12.90 -25.24
N THR A 152 -48.48 13.76 -24.23
CA THR A 152 -49.11 15.09 -24.20
C THR A 152 -48.17 16.14 -24.81
N LEU A 153 -48.64 16.86 -25.83
CA LEU A 153 -47.86 17.91 -26.49
C LEU A 153 -47.61 19.11 -25.58
N SER A 154 -46.35 19.54 -25.50
CA SER A 154 -45.90 20.69 -24.72
C SER A 154 -45.68 21.93 -25.59
N GLY A 155 -46.00 23.08 -25.00
CA GLY A 155 -45.86 24.41 -25.59
C GLY A 155 -44.46 25.01 -25.58
N ASP A 156 -43.52 24.38 -24.87
CA ASP A 156 -42.16 24.89 -24.63
C ASP A 156 -41.11 24.35 -25.62
N ASN A 157 -41.53 23.58 -26.63
CA ASN A 157 -40.67 22.96 -27.65
C ASN A 157 -39.53 22.09 -27.09
N THR A 158 -39.70 21.50 -25.92
CA THR A 158 -38.73 20.54 -25.39
C THR A 158 -38.72 19.23 -26.19
N ASN A 159 -37.54 18.62 -26.33
CA ASN A 159 -37.39 17.29 -26.93
C ASN A 159 -37.53 16.23 -25.85
N TYR A 160 -38.14 15.09 -26.18
CA TYR A 160 -38.46 14.04 -25.22
C TYR A 160 -37.79 12.72 -25.60
N ASP A 161 -37.18 12.05 -24.64
CA ASP A 161 -36.61 10.72 -24.84
C ASP A 161 -37.61 9.64 -24.42
N ILE A 162 -37.99 8.78 -25.36
CA ILE A 162 -38.92 7.67 -25.21
C ILE A 162 -38.15 6.36 -25.19
N SER A 163 -38.14 5.67 -24.04
CA SER A 163 -37.44 4.39 -23.94
C SER A 163 -38.21 3.25 -24.60
N ILE A 164 -37.54 2.54 -25.49
CA ILE A 164 -38.03 1.34 -26.18
C ILE A 164 -37.16 0.14 -25.83
N SER A 165 -37.73 -1.07 -25.88
CA SER A 165 -36.97 -2.32 -25.72
C SER A 165 -37.24 -3.25 -26.87
N ARG A 166 -36.31 -4.15 -27.18
CA ARG A 166 -36.52 -5.14 -28.25
C ARG A 166 -37.82 -5.92 -28.04
N LYS A 167 -38.64 -6.05 -29.09
CA LYS A 167 -39.93 -6.76 -29.08
C LYS A 167 -39.71 -8.19 -28.61
N ALA A 168 -40.48 -8.63 -27.62
CA ALA A 168 -40.62 -10.06 -27.32
C ALA A 168 -41.30 -10.75 -28.50
N ILE A 169 -40.78 -11.92 -28.85
CA ILE A 169 -41.04 -12.75 -30.04
C ILE A 169 -42.57 -12.92 -30.31
N HIS A 170 -43.03 -12.58 -31.52
CA HIS A 170 -44.46 -12.62 -31.94
C HIS A 170 -44.98 -14.07 -32.14
N GLU A 171 -46.27 -14.29 -31.89
CA GLU A 171 -46.98 -15.60 -31.96
C GLU A 171 -46.96 -16.30 -33.34
N GLU A 172 -46.66 -15.60 -34.44
CA GLU A 172 -46.52 -16.18 -35.79
C GLU A 172 -45.06 -16.37 -36.25
N SER A 173 -44.10 -16.12 -35.35
CA SER A 173 -42.69 -16.30 -35.67
C SER A 173 -42.23 -17.75 -35.44
N VAL A 174 -41.46 -18.27 -36.39
CA VAL A 174 -40.79 -19.56 -36.25
C VAL A 174 -39.36 -19.34 -35.79
N ALA A 175 -38.89 -20.18 -34.86
CA ALA A 175 -37.50 -20.19 -34.46
C ALA A 175 -36.63 -20.69 -35.63
N VAL A 176 -35.60 -19.93 -35.98
CA VAL A 176 -34.54 -20.29 -36.92
C VAL A 176 -33.24 -20.48 -36.14
N ILE A 177 -32.71 -21.69 -36.18
CA ILE A 177 -31.56 -22.12 -35.39
C ILE A 177 -30.36 -22.30 -36.32
N PHE A 178 -29.25 -21.66 -36.01
CA PHE A 178 -27.95 -21.87 -36.63
C PHE A 178 -27.03 -22.58 -35.65
N ASN A 179 -26.55 -23.77 -36.02
CA ASN A 179 -25.45 -24.42 -35.31
C ASN A 179 -24.17 -24.19 -36.11
N PHE A 180 -23.20 -23.54 -35.50
CA PHE A 180 -21.94 -23.21 -36.13
C PHE A 180 -20.86 -24.23 -35.77
N TYR A 181 -20.08 -24.60 -36.79
CA TYR A 181 -18.97 -25.53 -36.64
C TYR A 181 -17.71 -24.93 -37.26
N ASP A 182 -16.56 -25.19 -36.65
CA ASP A 182 -15.27 -24.79 -37.21
C ASP A 182 -14.87 -25.68 -38.41
N GLU A 183 -13.73 -25.38 -39.02
CA GLU A 183 -13.17 -26.14 -40.15
C GLU A 183 -12.90 -27.62 -39.83
N ASN A 184 -12.74 -27.97 -38.55
CA ASN A 184 -12.50 -29.33 -38.05
C ASN A 184 -13.79 -30.04 -37.62
N ASN A 185 -14.96 -29.43 -37.86
CA ASN A 185 -16.29 -29.87 -37.43
C ASN A 185 -16.50 -29.89 -35.91
N ASN A 186 -15.71 -29.14 -35.13
CA ASN A 186 -16.03 -28.91 -33.72
C ASN A 186 -17.18 -27.91 -33.63
N PHE A 187 -18.11 -28.15 -32.71
CA PHE A 187 -19.20 -27.21 -32.43
C PHE A 187 -18.61 -25.92 -31.84
N VAL A 188 -18.89 -24.79 -32.48
CA VAL A 188 -18.47 -23.45 -32.02
C VAL A 188 -19.55 -22.90 -31.10
N GLU A 189 -20.73 -22.65 -31.66
CA GLU A 189 -21.87 -22.15 -30.90
C GLU A 189 -23.19 -22.38 -31.64
N LYS A 190 -24.30 -22.14 -30.94
CA LYS A 190 -25.65 -22.15 -31.49
C LYS A 190 -26.27 -20.77 -31.32
N GLN A 191 -26.69 -20.16 -32.43
CA GLN A 191 -27.50 -18.96 -32.41
C GLN A 191 -28.94 -19.29 -32.78
N THR A 192 -29.90 -18.66 -32.11
CA THR A 192 -31.33 -18.81 -32.43
C THR A 192 -31.93 -17.43 -32.64
N THR A 193 -32.59 -17.26 -33.77
CA THR A 193 -33.35 -16.05 -34.11
C THR A 193 -34.79 -16.44 -34.43
N TYR A 194 -35.69 -15.47 -34.51
CA TYR A 194 -37.10 -15.70 -34.79
C TYR A 194 -37.52 -14.84 -35.96
N SER A 195 -38.24 -15.43 -36.91
CA SER A 195 -38.66 -14.76 -38.13
C SER A 195 -40.03 -15.25 -38.57
N GLU A 196 -40.78 -14.40 -39.26
CA GLU A 196 -42.03 -14.78 -39.94
C GLU A 196 -41.75 -15.82 -41.03
N VAL A 197 -42.69 -16.75 -41.23
CA VAL A 197 -42.63 -17.76 -42.28
C VAL A 197 -42.53 -17.08 -43.66
N GLY A 198 -41.61 -17.55 -44.50
CA GLY A 198 -41.33 -17.00 -45.83
C GLY A 198 -40.28 -15.89 -45.87
N SER A 199 -39.87 -15.33 -44.73
CA SER A 199 -38.88 -14.24 -44.67
C SER A 199 -37.42 -14.74 -44.79
N LYS A 200 -36.55 -13.90 -45.38
CA LYS A 200 -35.10 -14.12 -45.41
C LYS A 200 -34.49 -13.80 -44.04
N VAL A 201 -33.71 -14.74 -43.51
CA VAL A 201 -32.95 -14.61 -42.28
C VAL A 201 -31.48 -14.69 -42.62
N TYR A 202 -30.76 -13.59 -42.46
CA TYR A 202 -29.31 -13.56 -42.68
C TYR A 202 -28.59 -14.41 -41.64
N VAL A 203 -27.57 -15.14 -42.07
CA VAL A 203 -26.76 -15.96 -41.18
C VAL A 203 -25.84 -15.03 -40.38
N PRO A 204 -25.96 -14.98 -39.04
CA PRO A 204 -25.09 -14.14 -38.22
C PRO A 204 -23.69 -14.76 -38.15
N GLU A 205 -22.65 -13.94 -38.31
CA GLU A 205 -21.26 -14.38 -38.10
C GLU A 205 -20.91 -14.26 -36.61
N PRO A 206 -20.46 -15.35 -35.94
CA PRO A 206 -19.96 -15.26 -34.56
C PRO A 206 -18.68 -14.44 -34.43
N ASP A 207 -18.44 -13.86 -33.25
CA ASP A 207 -17.25 -13.07 -32.96
C ASP A 207 -15.97 -13.87 -33.25
N ASN A 208 -15.02 -13.25 -33.98
CA ASN A 208 -13.76 -13.85 -34.42
C ASN A 208 -13.88 -15.00 -35.44
N TYR A 209 -15.02 -15.12 -36.13
CA TYR A 209 -15.24 -16.08 -37.20
C TYR A 209 -15.91 -15.45 -38.42
N LYS A 210 -15.67 -16.03 -39.60
CA LYS A 210 -16.35 -15.68 -40.87
C LYS A 210 -16.97 -16.91 -41.52
N LEU A 211 -17.99 -16.71 -42.35
CA LEU A 211 -18.59 -17.81 -43.12
C LEU A 211 -17.55 -18.48 -44.04
N ALA A 212 -17.49 -19.81 -43.99
CA ALA A 212 -16.65 -20.56 -44.92
C ALA A 212 -17.11 -20.38 -46.37
N LYS A 213 -16.18 -20.50 -47.32
CA LYS A 213 -16.47 -20.36 -48.75
C LYS A 213 -17.61 -21.31 -49.16
N ASN A 214 -18.64 -20.79 -49.83
CA ASN A 214 -19.85 -21.48 -50.29
C ASN A 214 -20.93 -21.76 -49.23
N GLN A 215 -20.87 -21.17 -48.04
CA GLN A 215 -21.99 -21.17 -47.09
C GLN A 215 -23.06 -20.13 -47.50
N PRO A 216 -24.35 -20.38 -47.19
CA PRO A 216 -25.42 -19.44 -47.50
C PRO A 216 -25.32 -18.18 -46.63
N LEU A 217 -25.44 -17.00 -47.24
CA LEU A 217 -25.49 -15.72 -46.52
C LEU A 217 -26.84 -15.48 -45.83
N TYR A 218 -27.88 -16.18 -46.28
CA TYR A 218 -29.22 -16.16 -45.67
C TYR A 218 -29.95 -17.48 -45.89
N VAL A 219 -30.94 -17.75 -45.05
CA VAL A 219 -31.90 -18.85 -45.16
C VAL A 219 -33.32 -18.30 -45.24
N ILE A 220 -34.30 -19.13 -45.62
CA ILE A 220 -35.72 -18.75 -45.61
C ILE A 220 -36.41 -19.48 -44.47
N ALA A 221 -37.09 -18.74 -43.60
CA ALA A 221 -37.88 -19.29 -42.51
C ALA A 221 -39.10 -20.06 -43.04
N LYS A 222 -39.34 -21.28 -42.54
CA LYS A 222 -40.41 -22.20 -42.96
C LYS A 222 -41.31 -22.56 -41.80
N GLU A 223 -42.49 -23.12 -42.06
CA GLU A 223 -43.40 -23.58 -41.00
C GLU A 223 -42.77 -24.66 -40.10
N SER A 224 -41.84 -25.46 -40.61
CA SER A 224 -41.05 -26.43 -39.83
C SER A 224 -39.66 -26.67 -40.43
N GLY A 225 -38.73 -27.20 -39.62
CA GLY A 225 -37.40 -27.61 -40.09
C GLY A 225 -36.34 -26.50 -40.22
N ASN A 226 -36.44 -25.42 -39.44
CA ASN A 226 -35.54 -24.26 -39.53
C ASN A 226 -34.22 -24.40 -38.74
N THR A 227 -33.58 -25.57 -38.77
CA THR A 227 -32.26 -25.77 -38.15
C THR A 227 -31.20 -25.93 -39.23
N PHE A 228 -30.17 -25.10 -39.19
CA PHE A 228 -29.12 -25.02 -40.20
C PHE A 228 -27.75 -25.20 -39.57
N ASN A 229 -26.92 -26.07 -40.15
CA ASN A 229 -25.54 -26.25 -39.72
C ASN A 229 -24.61 -25.47 -40.65
N ILE A 230 -23.87 -24.52 -40.11
CA ILE A 230 -23.05 -23.57 -40.87
C ILE A 230 -21.58 -23.75 -40.52
N LYS A 231 -20.71 -23.78 -41.54
CA LYS A 231 -19.26 -23.86 -41.34
C LYS A 231 -18.61 -22.48 -41.29
N LEU A 232 -17.69 -22.31 -40.35
CA LEU A 232 -16.94 -21.08 -40.12
C LEU A 232 -15.44 -21.27 -40.32
N ILE A 233 -14.76 -20.16 -40.61
CA ILE A 233 -13.30 -20.02 -40.60
C ILE A 233 -12.94 -19.01 -39.51
N LYS A 234 -11.92 -19.30 -38.71
CA LYS A 234 -11.47 -18.44 -37.62
C LYS A 234 -10.75 -17.19 -38.16
N ASP A 235 -11.18 -16.01 -37.75
CA ASP A 235 -10.66 -14.69 -38.18
C ASP A 235 -9.83 -14.07 -37.05
N ILE A 236 -8.59 -14.55 -36.89
CA ILE A 236 -7.71 -14.16 -35.76
C ILE A 236 -6.89 -12.91 -36.11
N HIS A 237 -7.04 -11.85 -35.31
CA HIS A 237 -6.28 -10.60 -35.40
C HIS A 237 -5.06 -10.61 -34.47
N ASN A 238 -3.99 -11.34 -34.82
CA ASN A 238 -2.76 -11.35 -34.01
C ASN A 238 -1.78 -10.27 -34.47
N VAL A 239 -1.41 -9.34 -33.58
CA VAL A 239 -0.30 -8.40 -33.82
C VAL A 239 0.92 -8.86 -33.04
N LYS A 240 2.08 -8.92 -33.70
CA LYS A 240 3.34 -9.30 -33.07
C LYS A 240 4.24 -8.09 -32.88
N LEU A 241 4.75 -7.91 -31.66
CA LEU A 241 5.76 -6.90 -31.34
C LEU A 241 7.08 -7.58 -30.99
N SER A 242 8.17 -7.11 -31.57
CA SER A 242 9.54 -7.49 -31.19
C SER A 242 10.27 -6.30 -30.61
N PHE A 243 10.60 -6.36 -29.32
CA PHE A 243 11.39 -5.33 -28.65
C PHE A 243 12.86 -5.63 -28.86
N LYS A 244 13.55 -4.73 -29.57
CA LYS A 244 14.95 -4.90 -29.94
C LYS A 244 15.81 -3.78 -29.38
N ASP A 245 16.98 -4.14 -28.89
CA ASP A 245 17.95 -3.15 -28.40
C ASP A 245 18.61 -2.35 -29.53
N GLU A 246 19.48 -1.42 -29.14
CA GLU A 246 20.32 -0.59 -30.02
C GLU A 246 21.20 -1.39 -31.00
N ASN A 247 21.49 -2.66 -30.71
CA ASN A 247 22.26 -3.57 -31.58
C ASN A 247 21.36 -4.46 -32.45
N GLY A 248 20.04 -4.32 -32.35
CA GLY A 248 19.06 -5.15 -33.04
C GLY A 248 18.85 -6.53 -32.42
N ILE A 249 19.40 -6.78 -31.22
CA ILE A 249 19.19 -8.01 -30.46
C ILE A 249 17.77 -8.00 -29.90
N ASN A 250 17.07 -9.12 -30.05
CA ASN A 250 15.72 -9.26 -29.56
C ASN A 250 15.72 -9.48 -28.04
N ILE A 251 15.15 -8.52 -27.30
CA ILE A 251 15.01 -8.58 -25.84
C ILE A 251 13.83 -9.47 -25.47
N PHE A 252 12.64 -9.17 -25.99
CA PHE A 252 11.46 -10.02 -25.85
C PHE A 252 10.47 -9.80 -27.00
N ASN A 253 9.51 -10.72 -27.14
CA ASN A 253 8.40 -10.60 -28.08
C ASN A 253 7.10 -10.54 -27.30
N LYS A 254 6.12 -9.81 -27.82
CA LYS A 254 4.76 -9.77 -27.28
C LYS A 254 3.76 -9.98 -28.40
N ASP A 255 2.99 -11.05 -28.27
CA ASP A 255 1.84 -11.33 -29.12
C ASP A 255 0.61 -10.71 -28.45
N ILE A 256 -0.15 -9.90 -29.19
CA ILE A 256 -1.32 -9.19 -28.68
C ILE A 256 -2.54 -9.84 -29.32
N GLU A 257 -3.29 -10.60 -28.51
CA GLU A 257 -4.50 -11.31 -28.90
C GLU A 257 -5.74 -10.51 -28.44
N SER A 258 -6.58 -10.11 -29.41
CA SER A 258 -8.03 -9.89 -29.30
C SER A 258 -8.64 -8.84 -28.33
N ASP A 259 -7.99 -7.73 -28.02
CA ASP A 259 -8.66 -6.54 -27.41
C ASP A 259 -8.56 -5.28 -28.31
N PHE A 260 -8.28 -5.47 -29.60
CA PHE A 260 -8.09 -4.37 -30.55
C PHE A 260 -9.44 -3.87 -31.06
N ASP A 261 -9.84 -2.64 -30.71
CA ASP A 261 -10.93 -1.94 -31.39
C ASP A 261 -10.48 -1.65 -32.83
N PRO A 262 -11.11 -2.24 -33.87
CA PRO A 262 -10.75 -1.98 -35.25
C PRO A 262 -10.92 -0.51 -35.67
N ASN A 263 -11.58 0.31 -34.87
CA ASN A 263 -11.69 1.75 -35.08
C ASN A 263 -10.48 2.56 -34.55
N TYR A 264 -9.63 1.99 -33.68
CA TYR A 264 -8.47 2.67 -33.08
C TYR A 264 -7.20 1.81 -33.14
N PRO A 265 -6.47 1.84 -34.27
CA PRO A 265 -5.38 0.92 -34.51
C PRO A 265 -4.05 1.27 -33.83
N ILE A 266 -4.08 1.80 -32.61
CA ILE A 266 -2.92 2.39 -31.93
C ILE A 266 -2.56 1.56 -30.69
N ILE A 267 -1.30 1.12 -30.61
CA ILE A 267 -0.77 0.41 -29.44
C ILE A 267 0.24 1.31 -28.73
N ASN A 268 0.02 1.57 -27.44
CA ASN A 268 0.99 2.24 -26.58
C ASN A 268 2.04 1.22 -26.10
N VAL A 269 3.24 1.28 -26.68
CA VAL A 269 4.33 0.33 -26.44
C VAL A 269 5.13 0.65 -25.18
N GLU A 270 5.05 1.87 -24.67
CA GLU A 270 5.69 2.28 -23.40
C GLU A 270 5.06 1.56 -22.21
N ASN A 271 3.72 1.52 -22.15
CA ASN A 271 2.99 0.82 -21.10
C ASN A 271 3.28 -0.69 -21.10
N LEU A 272 3.42 -1.28 -22.30
CA LEU A 272 3.72 -2.70 -22.45
C LEU A 272 5.15 -3.02 -21.97
N LEU A 273 6.11 -2.14 -22.28
CA LEU A 273 7.48 -2.29 -21.78
C LEU A 273 7.53 -2.26 -20.25
N GLY A 274 6.79 -1.35 -19.61
CA GLY A 274 6.75 -1.23 -18.14
C GLY A 274 6.11 -2.43 -17.42
N GLN A 275 5.12 -3.10 -18.03
CA GLN A 275 4.49 -4.29 -17.43
C GLN A 275 5.40 -5.52 -17.48
N GLU A 276 6.09 -5.74 -18.60
CA GLU A 276 6.96 -6.91 -18.79
C GLU A 276 8.32 -6.76 -18.10
N THR A 277 8.84 -5.52 -17.99
CA THR A 277 10.11 -5.23 -17.30
C THR A 277 9.95 -4.96 -15.80
N SER A 278 8.85 -5.43 -15.21
CA SER A 278 8.55 -5.32 -13.77
C SER A 278 9.64 -5.93 -12.85
N TYR A 279 10.60 -6.65 -13.42
CA TYR A 279 11.95 -6.78 -12.89
C TYR A 279 12.86 -5.66 -13.44
N ASN A 280 13.00 -4.58 -12.68
CA ASN A 280 14.09 -3.59 -12.72
C ASN A 280 14.08 -2.43 -13.73
N ASN A 281 13.12 -2.19 -14.64
CA ASN A 281 13.20 -1.07 -15.61
C ASN A 281 14.57 -1.02 -16.35
N GLU A 282 15.09 -2.17 -16.78
CA GLU A 282 16.41 -2.29 -17.43
C GLU A 282 16.44 -1.71 -18.85
N TYR A 283 15.27 -1.57 -19.48
CA TYR A 283 15.12 -1.03 -20.82
C TYR A 283 14.10 0.09 -20.83
N ILE A 284 14.37 1.13 -21.62
CA ILE A 284 13.41 2.18 -21.96
C ILE A 284 13.27 2.28 -23.48
N LEU A 285 12.25 2.98 -23.96
CA LEU A 285 12.14 3.27 -25.39
C LEU A 285 13.37 4.06 -25.87
N ASP A 286 13.83 3.75 -27.08
CA ASP A 286 14.81 4.57 -27.77
C ASP A 286 14.26 5.99 -27.95
N ASP A 287 15.11 7.03 -27.91
CA ASP A 287 14.65 8.42 -27.99
C ASP A 287 13.92 8.73 -29.30
N ASN A 288 14.15 7.94 -30.36
CA ASN A 288 13.50 8.08 -31.66
C ASN A 288 12.32 7.10 -31.85
N GLN A 289 12.02 6.26 -30.86
CA GLN A 289 10.90 5.33 -30.90
C GLN A 289 9.64 6.02 -30.36
N PRO A 290 8.57 6.19 -31.18
CA PRO A 290 7.31 6.73 -30.68
C PRO A 290 6.69 5.81 -29.64
N ASN A 291 6.08 6.40 -28.62
CA ASN A 291 5.40 5.69 -27.52
C ASN A 291 4.16 4.92 -28.02
N GLU A 292 3.61 5.34 -29.16
CA GLU A 292 2.45 4.75 -29.80
C GLU A 292 2.77 4.36 -31.24
N ILE A 293 2.31 3.18 -31.66
CA ILE A 293 2.48 2.70 -33.03
C ILE A 293 1.12 2.33 -33.65
N ASN A 294 0.95 2.67 -34.93
CA ASN A 294 -0.19 2.23 -35.71
C ASN A 294 0.04 0.80 -36.20
N VAL A 295 -0.90 -0.11 -35.96
CA VAL A 295 -0.77 -1.52 -36.31
C VAL A 295 -1.90 -2.04 -37.18
N THR A 296 -1.63 -3.10 -37.94
CA THR A 296 -2.59 -3.80 -38.79
C THR A 296 -2.70 -5.26 -38.34
N SER A 297 -3.87 -5.86 -38.52
CA SER A 297 -4.11 -7.29 -38.26
C SER A 297 -3.05 -8.18 -38.95
N GLY A 298 -2.46 -9.11 -38.20
CA GLY A 298 -1.39 -9.98 -38.71
C GLY A 298 -0.02 -9.32 -38.84
N GLY A 299 0.10 -8.03 -38.48
CA GLY A 299 1.34 -7.26 -38.64
C GLY A 299 2.42 -7.62 -37.61
N HIS A 300 3.68 -7.45 -38.02
CA HIS A 300 4.86 -7.59 -37.16
C HIS A 300 5.62 -6.26 -37.09
N TYR A 301 5.73 -5.71 -35.88
CA TYR A 301 6.36 -4.42 -35.62
C TYR A 301 7.58 -4.57 -34.72
N ILE A 302 8.61 -3.77 -35.00
CA ILE A 302 9.82 -3.68 -34.19
C ILE A 302 9.70 -2.44 -33.31
N VAL A 303 9.82 -2.62 -32.00
CA VAL A 303 9.91 -1.53 -31.03
C VAL A 303 11.36 -1.42 -30.61
N LYS A 304 11.97 -0.26 -30.87
CA LYS A 304 13.37 -0.01 -30.47
C LYS A 304 13.43 0.40 -29.00
N VAL A 305 14.26 -0.29 -28.25
CA VAL A 305 14.56 0.01 -26.85
C VAL A 305 16.05 0.26 -26.67
N LYS A 306 16.41 0.96 -25.61
CA LYS A 306 17.79 1.16 -25.18
C LYS A 306 17.98 0.70 -23.74
N HIS A 307 19.16 0.15 -23.44
CA HIS A 307 19.47 -0.34 -22.09
C HIS A 307 19.75 0.83 -21.14
N GLN A 308 19.21 0.75 -19.93
CA GLN A 308 19.52 1.65 -18.82
C GLN A 308 20.37 0.93 -17.78
N TYR A 309 21.65 1.27 -17.74
CA TYR A 309 22.58 0.69 -16.78
C TYR A 309 22.38 1.31 -15.41
N ARG A 310 22.31 0.46 -14.38
CA ARG A 310 22.26 0.88 -12.98
C ARG A 310 23.69 1.10 -12.51
N ASN A 311 24.03 2.26 -12.01
CA ASN A 311 25.34 2.57 -11.42
C ASN A 311 25.16 3.06 -9.98
N ILE A 312 26.19 2.91 -9.16
CA ILE A 312 26.19 3.31 -7.75
C ILE A 312 27.21 4.44 -7.60
N ILE A 313 26.83 5.51 -6.91
CA ILE A 313 27.74 6.54 -6.45
C ILE A 313 28.03 6.25 -4.98
N GLU A 314 29.25 5.87 -4.67
CA GLU A 314 29.78 5.78 -3.32
C GLU A 314 30.48 7.10 -2.97
N PHE A 315 30.04 7.75 -1.90
CA PHE A 315 30.74 8.93 -1.40
C PHE A 315 31.83 8.51 -0.41
N VAL A 316 33.02 9.10 -0.55
CA VAL A 316 34.20 8.78 0.24
C VAL A 316 34.83 10.03 0.85
N ASP A 317 35.57 9.87 1.94
CA ASP A 317 36.38 10.94 2.53
C ASP A 317 37.64 11.23 1.70
N LEU A 318 38.42 12.24 2.12
CA LEU A 318 39.71 12.61 1.48
C LEU A 318 40.76 11.48 1.47
N LYS A 319 40.59 10.44 2.30
CA LYS A 319 41.47 9.27 2.38
C LYS A 319 40.95 8.10 1.55
N GLY A 320 39.77 8.24 0.91
CA GLY A 320 39.12 7.20 0.12
C GLY A 320 38.29 6.21 0.94
N ASN A 321 38.04 6.47 2.22
CA ASN A 321 37.18 5.62 3.03
C ASN A 321 35.70 5.95 2.77
N SER A 322 34.87 4.93 2.65
CA SER A 322 33.42 5.09 2.53
C SER A 322 32.86 5.83 3.75
N ILE A 323 32.04 6.86 3.51
CA ILE A 323 31.37 7.63 4.57
C ILE A 323 29.91 7.21 4.77
N GLY A 324 29.51 6.07 4.20
CA GLY A 324 28.18 5.45 4.40
C GLY A 324 27.06 6.05 3.54
N TYR A 325 27.35 7.07 2.73
CA TYR A 325 26.40 7.59 1.74
C TYR A 325 26.59 6.90 0.41
N THR A 326 25.48 6.39 -0.13
CA THR A 326 25.42 5.87 -1.50
C THR A 326 24.20 6.42 -2.22
N GLU A 327 24.34 6.70 -3.50
CA GLU A 327 23.22 7.02 -4.39
C GLU A 327 23.17 6.01 -5.54
N GLU A 328 21.96 5.71 -6.02
CA GLU A 328 21.77 4.96 -7.25
C GLU A 328 21.40 5.91 -8.36
N VAL A 329 22.02 5.70 -9.52
CA VAL A 329 21.75 6.45 -10.74
C VAL A 329 21.60 5.48 -11.90
N ARG A 330 20.73 5.85 -12.84
CA ARG A 330 20.43 5.05 -14.03
C ARG A 330 20.53 5.92 -15.25
N GLY A 331 21.09 5.37 -16.32
CA GLY A 331 21.21 6.09 -17.58
C GLY A 331 21.71 5.21 -18.71
N SER A 332 21.78 5.79 -19.90
CA SER A 332 22.38 5.12 -21.06
C SER A 332 23.90 5.12 -20.93
N LYS A 333 24.56 4.15 -21.58
CA LYS A 333 26.03 4.10 -21.65
C LYS A 333 26.60 5.44 -22.10
N ASN A 334 27.66 5.91 -21.44
CA ASN A 334 28.34 7.18 -21.70
C ASN A 334 27.52 8.45 -21.37
N GLN A 335 26.32 8.32 -20.81
CA GLN A 335 25.57 9.48 -20.33
C GLN A 335 26.29 10.13 -19.15
N GLU A 336 26.51 11.44 -19.21
CA GLU A 336 27.04 12.20 -18.09
C GLU A 336 25.92 12.54 -17.09
N ILE A 337 26.17 12.28 -15.80
CA ILE A 337 25.27 12.68 -14.71
C ILE A 337 26.04 13.60 -13.77
N THR A 338 25.45 14.76 -13.47
CA THR A 338 26.00 15.69 -12.49
C THR A 338 25.54 15.29 -11.10
N VAL A 339 26.48 14.99 -10.23
CA VAL A 339 26.27 14.61 -8.83
C VAL A 339 26.20 15.87 -7.97
N SER A 340 25.17 15.97 -7.15
CA SER A 340 25.04 17.06 -6.18
C SER A 340 25.75 16.69 -4.87
N PRO A 341 26.42 17.65 -4.22
CA PRO A 341 27.02 17.39 -2.91
C PRO A 341 25.95 17.05 -1.86
N LYS A 342 26.31 16.22 -0.89
CA LYS A 342 25.50 16.02 0.31
C LYS A 342 25.49 17.29 1.16
N LYS A 343 24.39 17.53 1.88
CA LYS A 343 24.24 18.72 2.74
C LYS A 343 25.44 18.86 3.67
N GLY A 344 26.01 20.05 3.79
CA GLY A 344 27.19 20.31 4.65
C GLY A 344 28.49 19.66 4.18
N PHE A 345 28.52 19.12 2.96
CA PHE A 345 29.73 18.65 2.28
C PHE A 345 29.89 19.39 0.95
N SER A 346 31.12 19.48 0.46
CA SER A 346 31.48 19.92 -0.88
C SER A 346 32.12 18.76 -1.64
N ILE A 347 31.87 18.66 -2.94
CA ILE A 347 32.56 17.69 -3.81
C ILE A 347 33.96 18.22 -4.09
N ILE A 348 34.96 17.33 -3.97
CA ILE A 348 36.34 17.60 -4.38
C ILE A 348 36.61 16.91 -5.71
N GLY A 349 37.03 17.69 -6.71
CA GLY A 349 37.33 17.19 -8.05
C GLY A 349 36.12 17.25 -8.98
N ASN A 350 36.00 16.27 -9.88
CA ASN A 350 34.93 16.22 -10.86
C ASN A 350 33.61 15.80 -10.20
N ASN A 351 32.56 16.61 -10.37
CA ASN A 351 31.22 16.30 -9.90
C ASN A 351 30.36 15.60 -10.96
N LYS A 352 30.92 15.29 -12.13
CA LYS A 352 30.25 14.49 -13.15
C LYS A 352 30.77 13.06 -13.13
N ILE A 353 29.84 12.12 -13.28
CA ILE A 353 30.14 10.72 -13.56
C ILE A 353 29.66 10.37 -14.96
N THR A 354 30.25 9.35 -15.56
CA THR A 354 29.82 8.79 -16.83
C THR A 354 29.23 7.41 -16.58
N ILE A 355 27.99 7.17 -16.98
CA ILE A 355 27.35 5.86 -16.80
C ILE A 355 28.13 4.77 -17.54
N HIS A 356 28.55 3.76 -16.78
CA HIS A 356 29.26 2.60 -17.28
C HIS A 356 28.26 1.52 -17.72
N ASP A 357 28.62 0.76 -18.76
CA ASP A 357 27.87 -0.37 -19.30
C ASP A 357 27.94 -1.66 -18.45
N VAL A 358 28.27 -1.52 -17.16
CA VAL A 358 28.31 -2.61 -16.20
C VAL A 358 27.34 -2.28 -15.07
N ASP A 359 26.36 -3.16 -14.85
CA ASP A 359 25.41 -2.97 -13.76
C ASP A 359 26.08 -2.99 -12.40
N LYS A 360 25.63 -2.06 -11.56
CA LYS A 360 26.17 -1.75 -10.23
C LYS A 360 27.64 -1.33 -10.25
N TYR A 361 28.12 -0.79 -11.37
CA TYR A 361 29.43 -0.12 -11.40
C TYR A 361 29.48 1.00 -10.35
N VAL A 362 30.55 1.05 -9.57
CA VAL A 362 30.71 1.97 -8.45
C VAL A 362 31.58 3.15 -8.86
N HIS A 363 30.98 4.34 -8.90
CA HIS A 363 31.67 5.61 -8.98
C HIS A 363 32.02 6.07 -7.57
N ARG A 364 33.25 6.59 -7.38
CA ARG A 364 33.66 7.17 -6.09
C ARG A 364 33.77 8.68 -6.20
N ILE A 365 32.99 9.38 -5.39
CA ILE A 365 33.01 10.84 -5.30
C ILE A 365 33.55 11.26 -3.94
N VAL A 366 34.62 12.05 -3.97
CA VAL A 366 35.27 12.53 -2.75
C VAL A 366 34.49 13.73 -2.20
N LEU A 367 34.06 13.62 -0.95
CA LEU A 367 33.44 14.71 -0.22
C LEU A 367 34.40 15.29 0.82
N LYS A 368 34.36 16.62 0.94
CA LYS A 368 35.00 17.37 2.01
C LYS A 368 33.93 18.05 2.85
N GLY A 369 33.98 17.82 4.16
CA GLY A 369 33.11 18.49 5.11
C GLY A 369 33.23 20.01 5.01
N GLU A 370 32.08 20.69 5.08
CA GLU A 370 32.02 22.14 5.14
C GLU A 370 31.91 22.63 6.58
N LYS A 371 32.49 23.80 6.83
CA LYS A 371 32.37 24.47 8.13
C LYS A 371 30.95 24.99 8.29
N THR A 372 30.26 24.57 9.34
CA THR A 372 28.84 24.86 9.61
C THR A 372 28.64 25.14 11.09
N ASN A 373 27.60 25.91 11.42
CA ASN A 373 27.12 26.06 12.79
C ASN A 373 26.06 24.98 13.08
N PHE A 374 26.33 24.11 14.04
CA PHE A 374 25.47 23.03 14.49
C PHE A 374 24.72 23.44 15.75
N LYS A 375 23.44 23.08 15.83
CA LYS A 375 22.69 23.14 17.09
C LYS A 375 22.83 21.80 17.80
N ILE A 376 23.54 21.76 18.91
CA ILE A 376 23.82 20.54 19.68
C ILE A 376 22.92 20.46 20.90
N GLN A 377 22.32 19.29 21.13
CA GLN A 377 21.70 18.93 22.40
C GLN A 377 22.36 17.67 22.95
N PHE A 378 22.89 17.76 24.17
CA PHE A 378 23.44 16.59 24.86
C PHE A 378 22.33 15.73 25.45
N LYS A 379 22.44 14.40 25.25
CA LYS A 379 21.47 13.40 25.71
C LYS A 379 22.16 12.34 26.56
N VAL A 380 21.69 12.11 27.78
CA VAL A 380 22.28 11.08 28.66
C VAL A 380 21.70 9.72 28.33
N HIS A 381 22.58 8.74 28.09
CA HIS A 381 22.20 7.35 28.00
C HIS A 381 22.16 6.73 29.40
N ASN A 382 20.95 6.47 29.92
CA ASN A 382 20.74 5.80 31.20
C ASN A 382 20.24 4.37 30.94
N ASP A 383 20.92 3.35 31.47
CA ASP A 383 20.62 1.91 31.30
C ASP A 383 19.14 1.58 31.63
N GLY A 384 18.25 1.72 30.65
CA GLY A 384 16.80 1.49 30.80
C GLY A 384 15.99 2.62 31.44
N GLY A 385 16.58 3.81 31.65
CA GLY A 385 15.90 5.00 32.18
C GLY A 385 15.43 5.98 31.09
N PRO A 386 14.67 7.04 31.43
CA PRO A 386 14.31 8.08 30.46
C PRO A 386 15.55 8.81 29.94
N VAL A 387 15.55 9.14 28.65
CA VAL A 387 16.60 9.93 28.01
C VAL A 387 16.43 11.39 28.42
N GLU A 388 17.37 11.90 29.21
CA GLU A 388 17.36 13.28 29.69
C GLU A 388 18.24 14.18 28.80
N SER A 389 17.75 15.39 28.51
CA SER A 389 18.59 16.46 27.94
C SER A 389 19.45 17.07 29.05
N ILE A 390 20.71 17.37 28.74
CA ILE A 390 21.54 18.20 29.61
C ILE A 390 21.82 19.54 28.93
N GLY A 391 21.60 20.60 29.71
CA GLY A 391 21.79 21.99 29.29
C GLY A 391 20.80 22.43 28.21
N ASP A 392 20.92 23.70 27.86
CA ASP A 392 20.21 24.29 26.73
C ASP A 392 20.86 23.88 25.40
N LEU A 393 20.16 24.15 24.30
CA LEU A 393 20.71 24.00 22.94
C LEU A 393 21.97 24.85 22.78
N MET A 394 23.07 24.21 22.41
CA MET A 394 24.36 24.85 22.20
C MET A 394 24.60 25.07 20.71
N ASP A 395 24.98 26.29 20.32
CA ASP A 395 25.50 26.55 18.97
C ASP A 395 27.00 26.20 18.94
N TYR A 396 27.40 25.36 17.98
CA TYR A 396 28.78 24.88 17.85
C TYR A 396 29.25 24.95 16.40
N VAL A 397 30.35 25.66 16.15
CA VAL A 397 30.93 25.79 14.81
C VAL A 397 31.98 24.69 14.61
N GLY A 398 31.71 23.77 13.68
CA GLY A 398 32.64 22.68 13.33
C GLY A 398 32.59 22.36 11.85
N ILE A 399 33.23 21.26 11.44
CA ILE A 399 33.23 20.77 10.05
C ILE A 399 32.43 19.47 9.98
N THR A 400 31.47 19.38 9.05
CA THR A 400 30.65 18.17 8.88
C THR A 400 31.52 16.93 8.62
N GLY A 401 31.21 15.83 9.30
CA GLY A 401 31.97 14.57 9.23
C GLY A 401 33.16 14.50 10.18
N GLU A 402 33.53 15.57 10.88
CA GLU A 402 34.56 15.50 11.92
C GLU A 402 34.04 14.84 13.19
N LYS A 403 34.95 14.14 13.89
CA LYS A 403 34.66 13.48 15.17
C LYS A 403 34.40 14.54 16.25
N VAL A 404 33.38 14.33 17.05
CA VAL A 404 33.07 15.14 18.22
C VAL A 404 34.16 14.92 19.28
N THR A 405 34.75 15.99 19.78
CA THR A 405 35.80 15.94 20.81
C THR A 405 35.21 16.03 22.21
N GLU A 406 35.92 15.50 23.22
CA GLU A 406 35.49 15.63 24.63
C GLU A 406 35.47 17.09 25.12
N GLU A 407 36.14 18.01 24.44
CA GLU A 407 36.24 19.43 24.84
C GLU A 407 34.89 20.14 24.90
N ILE A 408 33.93 19.72 24.08
CA ILE A 408 32.59 20.33 24.04
C ILE A 408 31.61 19.62 24.99
N VAL A 409 32.02 18.49 25.57
CA VAL A 409 31.15 17.68 26.44
C VAL A 409 31.02 18.36 27.81
N PRO A 410 29.82 18.46 28.39
CA PRO A 410 29.64 19.04 29.72
C PRO A 410 30.50 18.37 30.79
N GLU A 411 30.95 19.17 31.77
CA GLU A 411 31.76 18.68 32.88
C GLU A 411 31.05 17.54 33.63
N GLY A 412 31.81 16.49 33.96
CA GLY A 412 31.28 15.30 34.63
C GLY A 412 30.67 14.25 33.69
N TYR A 413 30.74 14.47 32.38
CA TYR A 413 30.27 13.52 31.36
C TYR A 413 31.38 13.16 30.37
N ALA A 414 31.20 12.04 29.67
CA ALA A 414 32.02 11.56 28.57
C ALA A 414 31.11 11.20 27.38
N LEU A 415 31.66 11.13 26.17
CA LEU A 415 30.93 10.57 25.02
C LEU A 415 30.65 9.09 25.28
N SER A 416 29.44 8.63 24.93
CA SER A 416 29.09 7.21 25.05
C SER A 416 29.81 6.32 24.03
N TYR A 417 30.12 6.88 22.86
CA TYR A 417 30.85 6.27 21.76
C TYR A 417 31.30 7.36 20.78
N ASP A 418 32.12 6.97 19.80
CA ASP A 418 32.60 7.86 18.74
C ASP A 418 31.43 8.41 17.91
N GLN A 419 31.25 9.74 17.97
CA GLN A 419 30.18 10.46 17.27
C GLN A 419 30.80 11.51 16.34
N TYR A 420 30.07 11.86 15.28
CA TYR A 420 30.55 12.75 14.23
C TYR A 420 29.53 13.87 13.98
N LEU A 421 30.03 15.05 13.62
CA LEU A 421 29.21 16.20 13.29
C LEU A 421 28.43 15.92 12.01
N SER A 422 27.10 16.00 12.07
CA SER A 422 26.22 15.80 10.90
C SER A 422 25.32 17.01 10.68
N SER A 423 25.19 17.41 9.42
CA SER A 423 24.42 18.55 8.93
C SER A 423 23.01 18.16 8.47
N GLU A 424 22.66 16.87 8.50
CA GLU A 424 21.42 16.37 7.90
C GLU A 424 20.16 16.89 8.62
N SER A 425 20.18 16.99 9.95
CA SER A 425 19.05 17.40 10.78
C SER A 425 19.30 18.69 11.59
N GLY A 426 18.22 19.38 11.96
CA GLY A 426 18.30 20.72 12.58
C GLY A 426 18.96 20.76 13.96
N VAL A 427 18.78 19.73 14.79
CA VAL A 427 19.46 19.59 16.09
C VAL A 427 20.21 18.27 16.12
N LEU A 428 21.53 18.35 16.31
CA LEU A 428 22.42 17.22 16.48
C LEU A 428 22.38 16.74 17.93
N TRP A 429 21.99 15.47 18.14
CA TRP A 429 21.99 14.87 19.47
C TRP A 429 23.33 14.20 19.73
N ILE A 430 24.01 14.62 20.79
CA ILE A 430 25.27 14.02 21.23
C ILE A 430 25.01 13.20 22.49
N TRP A 431 25.20 11.89 22.35
CA TRP A 431 25.00 10.93 23.43
C TRP A 431 26.18 10.92 24.38
N ILE A 432 25.88 11.10 25.66
CA ILE A 432 26.86 11.19 26.73
C ILE A 432 26.50 10.24 27.87
N VAL A 433 27.51 9.87 28.64
CA VAL A 433 27.40 9.06 29.87
C VAL A 433 28.06 9.80 31.02
N LYS A 434 27.55 9.61 32.23
CA LYS A 434 28.13 10.22 33.43
C LYS A 434 29.50 9.60 33.72
N LYS A 435 30.52 10.43 34.00
CA LYS A 435 31.83 9.96 34.44
C LYS A 435 31.73 9.37 35.86
N VAL A 436 32.50 8.33 36.11
CA VAL A 436 32.54 7.60 37.39
C VAL A 436 33.99 7.42 37.84
N HIS A 437 34.21 7.58 39.14
CA HIS A 437 35.48 7.26 39.77
C HIS A 437 35.60 5.76 40.02
N THR A 438 36.66 5.14 39.54
CA THR A 438 36.97 3.72 39.78
C THR A 438 38.38 3.61 40.34
N THR A 439 38.51 3.01 41.52
CA THR A 439 39.81 2.64 42.10
C THR A 439 40.08 1.17 41.80
N ILE A 440 41.25 0.87 41.27
CA ILE A 440 41.67 -0.48 40.90
C ILE A 440 42.90 -0.81 41.72
N ASN A 441 42.79 -1.81 42.60
CA ASN A 441 43.92 -2.34 43.35
C ASN A 441 44.43 -3.60 42.67
N PHE A 442 45.70 -3.63 42.32
CA PHE A 442 46.36 -4.86 41.91
C PHE A 442 46.77 -5.62 43.18
N VAL A 443 46.28 -6.85 43.34
CA VAL A 443 46.51 -7.67 44.53
C VAL A 443 47.31 -8.91 44.17
N ASP A 444 48.17 -9.38 45.08
CA ASP A 444 48.87 -10.66 44.94
C ASP A 444 47.99 -11.86 45.33
N ALA A 445 48.52 -13.07 45.19
CA ALA A 445 47.81 -14.32 45.52
C ALA A 445 47.42 -14.45 47.01
N LEU A 446 47.97 -13.61 47.90
CA LEU A 446 47.63 -13.55 49.32
C LEU A 446 46.63 -12.43 49.62
N GLY A 447 46.16 -11.69 48.59
CA GLY A 447 45.22 -10.59 48.72
C GLY A 447 45.84 -9.26 49.14
N ARG A 448 47.17 -9.14 49.16
CA ARG A 448 47.86 -7.89 49.54
C ARG A 448 47.91 -6.95 48.33
N VAL A 449 47.66 -5.66 48.54
CA VAL A 449 47.73 -4.64 47.48
C VAL A 449 49.19 -4.39 47.08
N VAL A 450 49.51 -4.68 45.83
CA VAL A 450 50.80 -4.44 45.18
C VAL A 450 50.89 -3.00 44.68
N SER A 451 49.82 -2.50 44.06
CA SER A 451 49.66 -1.09 43.70
C SER A 451 48.19 -0.74 43.45
N SER A 452 47.90 0.54 43.23
CA SER A 452 46.57 1.02 42.88
C SER A 452 46.62 2.03 41.74
N GLN A 453 45.57 2.06 40.92
CA GLN A 453 45.30 3.13 39.96
C GLN A 453 43.88 3.68 40.16
N LYS A 454 43.66 4.95 39.82
CA LYS A 454 42.36 5.61 39.90
C LYS A 454 42.00 6.18 38.55
N GLU A 455 40.76 5.97 38.14
CA GLU A 455 40.26 6.35 36.83
C GLU A 455 38.97 7.13 36.95
N TYR A 456 38.85 8.19 36.15
CA TYR A 456 37.65 9.02 36.05
C TYR A 456 37.19 9.05 34.60
N THR A 457 36.32 8.11 34.23
CA THR A 457 35.90 7.87 32.84
C THR A 457 34.40 7.63 32.76
N GLY A 458 33.84 7.66 31.55
CA GLY A 458 32.43 7.40 31.31
C GLY A 458 32.00 6.03 31.86
N LYS A 459 30.84 5.97 32.53
CA LYS A 459 30.23 4.70 32.92
C LYS A 459 30.04 3.82 31.67
N GLY A 460 30.51 2.58 31.72
CA GLY A 460 30.51 1.64 30.60
C GLY A 460 31.77 1.69 29.72
N ALA A 461 32.68 2.65 29.93
CA ALA A 461 33.93 2.73 29.18
C ALA A 461 34.95 1.67 29.64
N ASP A 462 35.78 1.22 28.70
CA ASP A 462 36.92 0.36 29.00
C ASP A 462 38.07 1.16 29.62
N ILE A 463 38.55 0.67 30.75
CA ILE A 463 39.70 1.17 31.49
C ILE A 463 40.89 0.27 31.17
N ASN A 464 41.96 0.86 30.65
CA ASN A 464 43.24 0.18 30.49
C ASN A 464 43.90 -0.06 31.86
N LEU A 465 44.40 -1.27 32.08
CA LEU A 465 45.08 -1.63 33.32
C LEU A 465 46.57 -1.31 33.23
N ASN A 466 47.06 -0.36 34.04
CA ASN A 466 48.50 -0.09 34.17
C ASN A 466 49.13 -1.15 35.06
N ILE A 467 49.48 -2.29 34.47
CA ILE A 467 50.02 -3.44 35.19
C ILE A 467 51.33 -3.04 35.90
N PRO A 468 51.49 -3.37 37.20
CA PRO A 468 52.71 -3.06 37.94
C PRO A 468 53.94 -3.66 37.27
N LYS A 469 55.04 -2.90 37.21
CA LYS A 469 56.30 -3.37 36.63
C LYS A 469 56.75 -4.68 37.28
N GLY A 470 57.05 -5.69 36.48
CA GLY A 470 57.46 -7.00 36.97
C GLY A 470 56.29 -7.92 37.34
N TYR A 471 55.05 -7.56 37.01
CA TYR A 471 53.85 -8.39 37.18
C TYR A 471 53.06 -8.56 35.87
N LYS A 472 52.21 -9.59 35.79
CA LYS A 472 51.28 -9.91 34.71
C LYS A 472 49.89 -10.21 35.27
N LEU A 473 48.85 -9.96 34.48
CA LEU A 473 47.46 -10.22 34.85
C LEU A 473 47.11 -11.71 34.77
N VAL A 474 46.16 -12.14 35.60
CA VAL A 474 45.58 -13.48 35.55
C VAL A 474 44.14 -13.37 35.05
N ASN A 475 43.79 -14.11 33.99
CA ASN A 475 42.43 -14.21 33.45
C ASN A 475 41.77 -12.89 32.97
N ILE A 476 42.57 -11.90 32.53
CA ILE A 476 42.08 -10.69 31.87
C ILE A 476 42.79 -10.55 30.51
N PRO A 477 42.25 -11.16 29.44
CA PRO A 477 42.97 -11.33 28.16
C PRO A 477 43.24 -10.01 27.42
N ASN A 478 42.41 -8.99 27.63
CA ASN A 478 42.51 -7.70 26.92
C ASN A 478 43.15 -6.60 27.76
N ASN A 479 43.62 -6.89 28.98
CA ASN A 479 44.15 -5.92 29.93
C ASN A 479 43.23 -4.70 30.19
N THR A 480 41.91 -4.87 30.00
CA THR A 480 40.91 -3.85 30.25
C THR A 480 39.83 -4.31 31.23
N ILE A 481 39.20 -3.37 31.92
CA ILE A 481 37.96 -3.59 32.67
C ILE A 481 36.94 -2.52 32.35
N THR A 482 35.65 -2.81 32.47
CA THR A 482 34.60 -1.81 32.25
C THR A 482 34.29 -1.01 33.53
N ALA A 483 34.20 0.32 33.40
CA ALA A 483 33.81 1.24 34.46
C ALA A 483 32.32 1.06 34.81
N ALA A 484 32.00 0.54 36.00
CA ALA A 484 30.63 0.11 36.32
C ALA A 484 29.84 1.11 37.18
N LYS A 485 30.47 1.65 38.24
CA LYS A 485 29.80 2.49 39.25
C LYS A 485 30.77 3.52 39.84
N ASN A 486 30.24 4.69 40.21
CA ASN A 486 30.99 5.73 40.92
C ASN A 486 31.50 5.23 42.26
N ASP A 487 32.73 5.63 42.59
CA ASP A 487 33.48 5.25 43.79
C ASP A 487 33.64 3.73 43.95
N SER A 488 33.66 2.99 42.84
CA SER A 488 33.85 1.54 42.88
C SER A 488 35.30 1.17 43.13
N VAL A 489 35.52 0.12 43.92
CA VAL A 489 36.85 -0.46 44.17
C VAL A 489 36.91 -1.85 43.55
N ARG A 490 37.91 -2.10 42.70
CA ARG A 490 38.12 -3.38 42.01
C ARG A 490 39.49 -3.95 42.38
N ASN A 491 39.50 -5.16 42.92
CA ASN A 491 40.74 -5.88 43.20
C ASN A 491 41.05 -6.83 42.04
N ILE A 492 42.22 -6.69 41.43
CA ILE A 492 42.67 -7.47 40.26
C ILE A 492 43.92 -8.26 40.62
N LEU A 493 43.85 -9.58 40.44
CA LEU A 493 44.96 -10.47 40.75
C LEU A 493 46.11 -10.31 39.73
N VAL A 494 47.33 -10.11 40.25
CA VAL A 494 48.57 -10.04 39.47
C VAL A 494 49.61 -11.03 39.99
N VAL A 495 50.46 -11.55 39.10
CA VAL A 495 51.57 -12.47 39.42
C VAL A 495 52.89 -11.98 38.79
N PRO A 496 54.08 -12.30 39.31
CA PRO A 496 55.34 -11.82 38.73
C PRO A 496 55.54 -12.20 37.24
N ALA A 497 56.04 -11.26 36.43
CA ALA A 497 56.19 -11.35 34.97
C ALA A 497 57.46 -12.08 34.51
N ASN A 498 58.56 -11.96 35.27
CA ASN A 498 59.85 -12.55 34.93
C ASN A 498 59.88 -13.98 35.45
N GLY A 499 59.42 -14.95 34.67
CA GLY A 499 59.56 -16.37 34.99
C GLY A 499 61.02 -16.79 35.20
N VAL A 500 61.60 -16.50 36.36
CA VAL A 500 62.83 -17.13 36.83
C VAL A 500 62.46 -18.58 37.10
N ASP A 501 63.14 -19.49 36.43
CA ASP A 501 63.15 -20.90 36.78
C ASP A 501 63.38 -21.01 38.29
N LEU A 502 62.37 -21.50 39.00
CA LEU A 502 62.68 -22.24 40.22
C LEU A 502 63.63 -23.37 39.77
N PRO A 503 64.67 -23.72 40.57
CA PRO A 503 65.40 -24.97 40.34
C PRO A 503 64.35 -26.03 40.07
N GLU A 504 64.50 -26.83 38.98
CA GLU A 504 63.53 -27.86 38.56
C GLU A 504 62.78 -28.31 39.79
N ASP A 505 61.50 -27.93 39.97
CA ASP A 505 60.77 -28.42 41.12
C ASP A 505 60.73 -29.93 40.89
N PRO A 506 61.50 -30.74 41.63
CA PRO A 506 61.60 -32.17 41.35
C PRO A 506 60.26 -32.86 41.65
N THR A 507 59.26 -32.09 42.11
CA THR A 507 57.89 -32.50 42.35
C THR A 507 56.92 -32.10 41.23
N LYS A 508 57.28 -31.24 40.27
CA LYS A 508 56.41 -30.81 39.15
C LYS A 508 56.23 -31.92 38.12
N VAL A 509 54.97 -32.28 37.87
CA VAL A 509 54.54 -33.30 36.92
C VAL A 509 53.61 -32.65 35.90
N THR A 510 53.82 -32.97 34.62
CA THR A 510 52.93 -32.58 33.51
C THR A 510 52.36 -33.82 32.83
N ALA A 511 51.13 -33.72 32.35
CA ALA A 511 50.48 -34.76 31.57
C ALA A 511 49.62 -34.15 30.45
N GLN A 512 49.67 -34.73 29.25
CA GLN A 512 48.80 -34.38 28.13
C GLN A 512 47.42 -35.00 28.32
N ILE A 513 46.37 -34.18 28.19
CA ILE A 513 44.98 -34.62 28.20
C ILE A 513 44.46 -34.54 26.78
N ASN A 514 43.92 -35.65 26.27
CA ASN A 514 43.21 -35.69 24.99
C ASN A 514 41.74 -35.98 25.25
N LEU A 515 40.86 -35.07 24.85
CA LEU A 515 39.41 -35.26 24.91
C LEU A 515 38.96 -35.94 23.62
N ILE A 516 38.43 -37.15 23.73
CA ILE A 516 38.04 -37.99 22.59
C ILE A 516 36.53 -38.12 22.56
N ASN A 517 35.89 -37.81 21.44
CA ASN A 517 34.47 -38.05 21.29
C ASN A 517 34.21 -39.57 21.26
N GLN A 518 33.41 -40.07 22.21
CA GLN A 518 33.17 -41.50 22.41
C GLN A 518 32.57 -42.18 21.17
N ASN A 519 31.72 -41.48 20.42
CA ASN A 519 30.99 -42.04 19.28
C ASN A 519 31.86 -42.07 18.02
N SER A 520 32.65 -41.02 17.77
CA SER A 520 33.47 -40.90 16.56
C SER A 520 34.92 -41.34 16.73
N ASN A 521 35.37 -41.56 17.97
CA ASN A 521 36.75 -41.84 18.36
C ASN A 521 37.77 -40.78 17.87
N LYS A 522 37.30 -39.57 17.56
CA LYS A 522 38.16 -38.44 17.15
C LYS A 522 38.54 -37.59 18.36
N THR A 523 39.79 -37.14 18.40
CA THR A 523 40.25 -36.13 19.36
C THR A 523 39.59 -34.80 19.05
N ILE A 524 38.84 -34.26 20.01
CA ILE A 524 38.12 -32.99 19.93
C ILE A 524 39.01 -31.83 20.39
N HIS A 525 39.78 -32.05 21.45
CA HIS A 525 40.64 -31.03 22.04
C HIS A 525 41.76 -31.69 22.85
N SER A 526 42.93 -31.05 22.92
CA SER A 526 44.05 -31.50 23.74
C SER A 526 44.67 -30.32 24.51
N TYR A 527 45.08 -30.57 25.74
CA TYR A 527 45.75 -29.58 26.59
C TYR A 527 46.72 -30.24 27.58
N ILE A 528 47.55 -29.45 28.25
CA ILE A 528 48.51 -29.94 29.25
C ILE A 528 48.01 -29.62 30.66
N ALA A 529 47.90 -30.63 31.51
CA ALA A 529 47.67 -30.49 32.94
C ALA A 529 49.01 -30.46 33.69
N GLN A 530 49.14 -29.60 34.70
CA GLN A 530 50.36 -29.44 35.50
C GLN A 530 50.05 -29.37 37.00
N GLY A 531 50.97 -29.88 37.82
CA GLY A 531 50.83 -29.93 39.29
C GLY A 531 51.89 -30.82 39.92
N LYS A 532 51.69 -31.27 41.16
CA LYS A 532 52.62 -32.17 41.87
C LYS A 532 52.31 -33.65 41.61
N HIS A 533 53.29 -34.54 41.77
CA HIS A 533 53.04 -35.99 41.78
C HIS A 533 51.99 -36.35 42.84
N GLY A 534 50.95 -37.09 42.46
CA GLY A 534 49.81 -37.44 43.33
C GLY A 534 48.73 -36.36 43.42
N GLN A 535 48.93 -35.18 42.81
CA GLN A 535 47.92 -34.12 42.79
C GLN A 535 46.77 -34.49 41.83
N LYS A 536 45.54 -34.34 42.34
CA LYS A 536 44.33 -34.48 41.55
C LYS A 536 44.06 -33.20 40.75
N VAL A 537 43.82 -33.32 39.45
CA VAL A 537 43.49 -32.22 38.54
C VAL A 537 42.16 -32.53 37.87
N ASP A 538 41.21 -31.59 37.96
CA ASP A 538 39.90 -31.72 37.32
C ASP A 538 39.98 -31.45 35.81
N ILE A 539 39.25 -32.27 35.05
CA ILE A 539 39.23 -32.19 33.58
C ILE A 539 38.44 -30.96 33.15
N GLN A 540 39.09 -30.10 32.37
CA GLN A 540 38.46 -28.99 31.67
C GLN A 540 37.79 -29.51 30.39
N LEU A 541 36.52 -29.15 30.19
CA LEU A 541 35.72 -29.53 29.02
C LEU A 541 35.47 -28.30 28.14
N PRO A 542 35.57 -28.42 26.80
CA PRO A 542 35.14 -27.38 25.88
C PRO A 542 33.61 -27.26 25.84
N ASP A 543 33.13 -26.09 25.42
CA ASP A 543 31.71 -25.84 25.25
C ASP A 543 31.08 -26.84 24.27
N GLY A 544 29.85 -27.25 24.57
CA GLY A 544 29.11 -28.23 23.78
C GLY A 544 29.45 -29.70 24.07
N TYR A 545 30.37 -30.00 25.00
CA TYR A 545 30.72 -31.37 25.39
C TYR A 545 30.50 -31.64 26.88
N GLU A 546 30.12 -32.87 27.21
CA GLU A 546 30.04 -33.40 28.57
C GLU A 546 30.84 -34.71 28.69
N LEU A 547 31.16 -35.13 29.92
CA LEU A 547 31.89 -36.38 30.13
C LEU A 547 31.02 -37.57 29.71
N ALA A 548 31.62 -38.47 28.95
CA ALA A 548 31.02 -39.76 28.66
C ALA A 548 30.75 -40.54 29.96
N LYS A 549 29.70 -41.38 29.95
CA LYS A 549 29.39 -42.25 31.08
C LYS A 549 30.58 -43.18 31.36
N GLY A 550 31.15 -43.09 32.55
CA GLY A 550 32.33 -43.86 32.98
C GLY A 550 33.68 -43.13 32.81
N SER A 551 33.70 -41.96 32.19
CA SER A 551 34.90 -41.11 32.14
C SER A 551 35.17 -40.45 33.49
N SER A 552 36.46 -40.35 33.83
CA SER A 552 36.90 -39.71 35.06
C SER A 552 36.83 -38.18 34.94
N LYS A 553 36.18 -37.52 35.90
CA LYS A 553 36.10 -36.04 35.98
C LYS A 553 37.42 -35.35 36.35
N SER A 554 38.42 -36.16 36.70
CA SER A 554 39.70 -35.71 37.22
C SER A 554 40.74 -36.79 36.97
N ILE A 555 42.00 -36.40 36.83
CA ILE A 555 43.14 -37.31 36.83
C ILE A 555 44.03 -37.07 38.04
N VAL A 556 44.88 -38.05 38.35
CA VAL A 556 45.98 -37.87 39.30
C VAL A 556 47.27 -37.79 38.51
N LEU A 557 48.06 -36.74 38.75
CA LEU A 557 49.31 -36.52 38.04
C LEU A 557 50.38 -37.53 38.51
N ASP A 558 50.89 -38.31 37.57
CA ASP A 558 51.89 -39.35 37.82
C ASP A 558 53.18 -39.06 37.04
N LYS A 559 54.36 -39.22 37.66
CA LYS A 559 55.64 -39.00 37.00
C LYS A 559 55.84 -39.92 35.80
N SER A 560 55.32 -41.14 35.85
CA SER A 560 55.40 -42.18 34.81
C SER A 560 54.35 -42.03 33.71
N LYS A 561 53.16 -41.50 34.03
CA LYS A 561 52.04 -41.41 33.07
C LYS A 561 51.92 -40.01 32.48
N LYS A 562 52.46 -39.85 31.27
CA LYS A 562 52.54 -38.56 30.56
C LYS A 562 51.32 -38.20 29.72
N SER A 563 50.35 -39.10 29.54
CA SER A 563 49.19 -38.87 28.69
C SER A 563 47.93 -39.58 29.20
N PHE A 564 46.77 -38.93 29.03
CA PHE A 564 45.45 -39.43 29.38
C PHE A 564 44.45 -39.14 28.26
N ASN A 565 43.66 -40.15 27.91
CA ASN A 565 42.52 -39.99 27.02
C ASN A 565 41.25 -39.96 27.86
N ILE A 566 40.46 -38.90 27.74
CA ILE A 566 39.19 -38.72 28.44
C ILE A 566 38.07 -38.69 27.41
N TYR A 567 37.11 -39.60 27.54
CA TYR A 567 36.01 -39.68 26.58
C TYR A 567 34.92 -38.68 26.93
N VAL A 568 34.45 -37.96 25.92
CA VAL A 568 33.39 -36.95 25.99
C VAL A 568 32.28 -37.27 24.99
N ILE A 569 31.08 -36.78 25.24
CA ILE A 569 29.95 -36.81 24.32
C ILE A 569 29.46 -35.38 24.06
N GLU A 570 28.87 -35.14 22.91
CA GLU A 570 28.21 -33.86 22.64
C GLU A 570 27.02 -33.70 23.59
N LYS A 571 26.91 -32.53 24.22
CA LYS A 571 25.74 -32.19 25.05
C LYS A 571 24.50 -32.33 24.18
N SER A 572 23.54 -33.11 24.65
CA SER A 572 22.23 -33.14 24.01
C SER A 572 21.66 -31.73 23.99
N PRO A 573 21.13 -31.25 22.84
CA PRO A 573 20.54 -29.93 22.79
C PRO A 573 19.41 -29.86 23.82
N VAL A 574 19.41 -28.80 24.63
CA VAL A 574 18.33 -28.58 25.59
C VAL A 574 17.07 -28.35 24.77
N THR A 575 16.26 -29.38 24.73
CA THR A 575 15.07 -29.49 23.89
C THR A 575 13.89 -29.76 24.80
N SER A 576 12.98 -28.79 24.89
CA SER A 576 11.67 -29.02 25.48
C SER A 576 10.62 -28.82 24.39
N GLN A 577 9.75 -29.81 24.24
CA GLN A 577 8.62 -29.76 23.31
C GLN A 577 7.32 -29.90 24.08
N THR A 578 6.42 -28.94 23.90
CA THR A 578 5.11 -28.94 24.56
C THR A 578 4.01 -28.70 23.52
N ALA A 579 2.80 -29.17 23.80
CA ALA A 579 1.62 -28.78 23.02
C ALA A 579 1.39 -27.26 23.14
N HIS A 580 1.07 -26.62 22.03
CA HIS A 580 0.78 -25.18 21.98
C HIS A 580 -0.15 -24.87 20.81
N LEU A 581 -1.45 -24.90 21.08
CA LEU A 581 -2.49 -24.63 20.09
C LEU A 581 -2.72 -23.11 20.01
N SER A 582 -2.33 -22.51 18.89
CA SER A 582 -2.44 -21.06 18.68
C SER A 582 -2.58 -20.73 17.19
N THR A 583 -2.80 -19.46 16.89
CA THR A 583 -2.71 -18.90 15.54
C THR A 583 -1.66 -17.81 15.49
N VAL A 584 -0.78 -17.88 14.51
CA VAL A 584 0.37 -16.99 14.35
C VAL A 584 0.33 -16.29 13.01
N GLN A 585 0.83 -15.06 12.96
CA GLN A 585 0.99 -14.29 11.74
C GLN A 585 2.46 -13.93 11.54
N THR A 586 2.97 -14.07 10.31
CA THR A 586 4.36 -13.77 9.98
C THR A 586 4.63 -12.27 9.89
N LYS A 587 5.70 -11.81 10.54
CA LYS A 587 6.15 -10.40 10.53
C LYS A 587 6.93 -10.02 9.28
N GLN A 588 7.47 -11.02 8.58
CA GLN A 588 8.29 -10.91 7.38
C GLN A 588 8.25 -12.24 6.60
N THR A 589 8.92 -12.32 5.45
CA THR A 589 9.20 -13.63 4.83
C THR A 589 9.99 -14.47 5.82
N THR A 590 9.35 -15.53 6.33
CA THR A 590 9.81 -16.26 7.52
C THR A 590 10.41 -17.60 7.13
N SER A 591 11.66 -17.84 7.53
CA SER A 591 12.34 -19.11 7.29
C SER A 591 11.76 -20.24 8.14
N LEU A 592 11.77 -21.45 7.59
CA LEU A 592 11.35 -22.66 8.28
C LEU A 592 12.56 -23.45 8.77
N PHE A 593 12.40 -24.13 9.90
CA PHE A 593 13.42 -24.96 10.54
C PHE A 593 12.86 -26.36 10.82
N ASP A 594 13.70 -27.37 10.83
CA ASP A 594 13.34 -28.70 11.31
C ASP A 594 13.42 -28.79 12.85
N LYS A 595 12.99 -29.93 13.43
CA LYS A 595 13.04 -30.18 14.89
C LYS A 595 14.45 -30.09 15.50
N ASN A 596 15.50 -30.16 14.69
CA ASN A 596 16.90 -30.06 15.12
C ASN A 596 17.46 -28.65 14.93
N GLY A 597 16.65 -27.69 14.47
CA GLY A 597 17.05 -26.30 14.22
C GLY A 597 17.74 -26.08 12.88
N LYS A 598 17.76 -27.07 11.97
CA LYS A 598 18.31 -26.90 10.63
C LYS A 598 17.31 -26.15 9.75
N GLN A 599 17.75 -25.07 9.12
CA GLN A 599 16.92 -24.28 8.21
C GLN A 599 16.58 -25.07 6.93
N LEU A 600 15.32 -25.02 6.52
CA LEU A 600 14.82 -25.53 5.24
C LEU A 600 15.01 -24.45 4.17
N ARG A 601 15.84 -24.72 3.15
CA ARG A 601 16.24 -23.69 2.16
C ARG A 601 15.28 -23.50 0.99
N ASN A 602 14.41 -24.47 0.70
CA ASN A 602 13.59 -24.48 -0.53
C ASN A 602 12.15 -23.98 -0.32
N ARG A 603 11.83 -23.47 0.87
CA ARG A 603 10.50 -22.95 1.21
C ARG A 603 10.56 -21.99 2.40
N ALA A 604 9.70 -20.99 2.38
CA ALA A 604 9.51 -20.01 3.44
C ALA A 604 8.03 -19.63 3.51
N LEU A 605 7.61 -19.02 4.61
CA LEU A 605 6.27 -18.45 4.72
C LEU A 605 6.30 -17.00 4.24
N ALA A 606 5.34 -16.62 3.39
CA ALA A 606 5.22 -15.24 2.93
C ALA A 606 4.86 -14.29 4.09
N PHE A 607 5.22 -13.02 3.94
CA PHE A 607 4.86 -11.95 4.88
C PHE A 607 3.34 -11.88 5.12
N ASN A 608 2.94 -11.58 6.36
CA ASN A 608 1.56 -11.30 6.77
C ASN A 608 0.58 -12.48 6.58
N THR A 609 1.08 -13.72 6.44
CA THR A 609 0.25 -14.94 6.33
C THR A 609 -0.05 -15.56 7.70
N GLY A 610 -1.25 -16.13 7.85
CA GLY A 610 -1.71 -16.74 9.10
C GLY A 610 -1.53 -18.26 9.11
N TRP A 611 -1.05 -18.82 10.22
CA TRP A 611 -0.77 -20.25 10.38
C TRP A 611 -1.28 -20.75 11.73
N LYS A 612 -1.76 -22.00 11.76
CA LYS A 612 -2.07 -22.69 13.01
C LYS A 612 -0.80 -23.31 13.57
N THR A 613 -0.66 -23.28 14.88
CA THR A 613 0.40 -24.00 15.58
C THR A 613 -0.19 -25.04 16.50
N ASP A 614 0.54 -26.12 16.73
CA ASP A 614 0.16 -27.17 17.66
C ASP A 614 1.25 -27.55 18.66
N GLN A 615 2.49 -27.09 18.45
CA GLN A 615 3.62 -27.38 19.30
C GLN A 615 4.53 -26.16 19.46
N LYS A 616 5.07 -26.03 20.68
CA LYS A 616 6.17 -25.12 21.02
C LYS A 616 7.42 -25.95 21.22
N LEU A 617 8.50 -25.56 20.55
CA LEU A 617 9.83 -26.15 20.69
C LEU A 617 10.77 -25.09 21.25
N VAL A 618 11.40 -25.37 22.38
CA VAL A 618 12.54 -24.59 22.88
C VAL A 618 13.79 -25.38 22.56
N LEU A 619 14.63 -24.84 21.68
CA LEU A 619 15.89 -25.45 21.24
C LEU A 619 17.02 -24.46 21.52
N ASN A 620 17.92 -24.83 22.44
CA ASN A 620 19.07 -24.00 22.84
C ASN A 620 18.66 -22.57 23.26
N GLY A 621 17.56 -22.44 24.00
CA GLY A 621 17.02 -21.15 24.47
C GLY A 621 16.22 -20.36 23.43
N VAL A 622 16.19 -20.80 22.16
CA VAL A 622 15.37 -20.18 21.11
C VAL A 622 14.01 -20.87 21.08
N THR A 623 12.94 -20.07 21.09
CA THR A 623 11.56 -20.58 20.99
C THR A 623 11.12 -20.64 19.54
N TYR A 624 10.51 -21.76 19.17
CA TYR A 624 9.92 -22.02 17.87
C TYR A 624 8.49 -22.53 18.02
N TYR A 625 7.68 -22.33 16.98
CA TYR A 625 6.34 -22.89 16.87
C TYR A 625 6.20 -23.74 15.62
N ARG A 626 5.59 -24.92 15.76
CA ARG A 626 5.36 -25.82 14.64
C ARG A 626 4.18 -25.33 13.81
N VAL A 627 4.36 -25.23 12.51
CA VAL A 627 3.34 -24.78 11.53
C VAL A 627 3.04 -25.84 10.46
N GLY A 628 3.78 -26.96 10.47
CA GLY A 628 3.67 -28.06 9.52
C GLY A 628 4.41 -29.31 10.00
N ASN A 629 4.47 -30.34 9.16
CA ASN A 629 5.17 -31.58 9.51
C ASN A 629 6.68 -31.35 9.60
N ASN A 630 7.23 -31.42 10.82
CA ASN A 630 8.64 -31.14 11.11
C ASN A 630 9.08 -29.74 10.62
N GLU A 631 8.18 -28.76 10.69
CA GLU A 631 8.39 -27.41 10.18
C GLU A 631 8.04 -26.38 11.23
N TYR A 632 9.05 -25.60 11.61
CA TYR A 632 9.00 -24.69 12.73
C TYR A 632 9.40 -23.28 12.30
N VAL A 633 8.73 -22.28 12.85
CA VAL A 633 9.08 -20.86 12.73
C VAL A 633 9.62 -20.33 14.05
N LYS A 634 10.54 -19.37 14.02
CA LYS A 634 11.01 -18.72 15.24
C LYS A 634 9.91 -17.83 15.82
N ALA A 635 9.75 -17.84 17.14
CA ALA A 635 8.80 -16.97 17.82
C ALA A 635 9.11 -15.46 17.63
N SER A 636 10.36 -15.10 17.34
CA SER A 636 10.76 -13.71 17.02
C SER A 636 10.11 -13.18 15.74
N ASP A 637 9.89 -14.07 14.76
CA ASP A 637 9.54 -13.71 13.37
C ASP A 637 8.02 -13.71 13.13
N ILE A 638 7.25 -13.99 14.19
CA ILE A 638 5.79 -14.15 14.16
C ILE A 638 5.14 -13.39 15.32
N VAL A 639 3.83 -13.15 15.21
CA VAL A 639 2.97 -12.65 16.27
C VAL A 639 1.85 -13.65 16.49
N GLU A 640 1.64 -14.09 17.73
CA GLU A 640 0.44 -14.82 18.11
C GLU A 640 -0.75 -13.86 18.15
N TYR A 641 -1.87 -14.26 17.56
CA TYR A 641 -3.09 -13.47 17.51
C TYR A 641 -4.31 -14.33 17.78
N GLU A 642 -5.36 -13.71 18.30
CA GLU A 642 -6.70 -14.26 18.38
C GLU A 642 -7.54 -13.73 17.22
N ALA A 643 -8.21 -14.62 16.50
CA ALA A 643 -9.18 -14.22 15.49
C ALA A 643 -10.43 -13.68 16.20
N ILE A 644 -10.87 -12.49 15.80
CA ILE A 644 -12.05 -11.83 16.33
C ILE A 644 -12.93 -11.38 15.16
N ASN A 645 -14.15 -10.97 15.45
CA ASN A 645 -15.04 -10.36 14.46
C ASN A 645 -15.84 -9.29 15.19
N LYS A 646 -15.30 -8.07 15.24
CA LYS A 646 -15.95 -6.96 15.95
C LYS A 646 -15.59 -5.61 15.35
N VAL A 647 -16.43 -4.61 15.66
CA VAL A 647 -16.13 -3.21 15.40
C VAL A 647 -15.52 -2.62 16.67
N VAL A 648 -14.39 -1.93 16.54
CA VAL A 648 -13.75 -1.16 17.60
C VAL A 648 -13.94 0.33 17.34
N ASN A 649 -14.32 1.10 18.37
CA ASN A 649 -14.54 2.53 18.22
C ASN A 649 -13.37 3.30 18.83
N THR A 650 -12.75 4.20 18.09
CA THR A 650 -11.68 5.02 18.64
C THR A 650 -12.18 5.96 19.73
N THR A 651 -11.40 6.09 20.81
CA THR A 651 -11.72 7.03 21.90
C THR A 651 -11.68 8.48 21.41
N SER A 652 -12.47 9.34 22.06
CA SER A 652 -12.60 10.76 21.76
C SER A 652 -11.26 11.52 21.89
N GLY A 653 -11.16 12.71 21.30
CA GLY A 653 -10.00 13.61 21.41
C GLY A 653 -9.11 13.59 20.16
N SER A 654 -7.84 13.27 20.32
CA SER A 654 -6.87 13.25 19.21
C SER A 654 -7.01 12.01 18.30
N ALA A 655 -6.48 12.10 17.08
CA ALA A 655 -6.35 10.94 16.19
C ALA A 655 -5.51 9.82 16.84
N LYS A 656 -5.83 8.56 16.53
CA LYS A 656 -5.18 7.37 17.10
C LYS A 656 -4.22 6.76 16.10
N TYR A 657 -2.93 6.76 16.43
CA TYR A 657 -1.90 6.31 15.50
C TYR A 657 -1.96 4.80 15.26
N LEU A 658 -1.62 4.41 14.03
CA LEU A 658 -1.48 3.01 13.65
C LEU A 658 -0.05 2.53 13.82
N TYR A 659 0.10 1.25 14.07
CA TYR A 659 1.37 0.55 14.23
C TYR A 659 1.41 -0.64 13.26
N ASP A 660 2.59 -0.98 12.75
CA ASP A 660 2.75 -2.20 11.99
C ASP A 660 2.86 -3.45 12.89
N ILE A 661 2.93 -4.64 12.29
CA ILE A 661 3.06 -5.91 13.02
C ILE A 661 4.37 -6.04 13.82
N ASN A 662 5.37 -5.19 13.54
CA ASN A 662 6.61 -5.08 14.31
C ASN A 662 6.50 -4.04 15.45
N GLY A 663 5.34 -3.37 15.58
CA GLY A 663 5.08 -2.32 16.54
C GLY A 663 5.70 -0.97 16.16
N LYS A 664 6.11 -0.78 14.89
CA LYS A 664 6.58 0.51 14.41
C LYS A 664 5.39 1.42 14.15
N LYS A 665 5.38 2.56 14.82
CA LYS A 665 4.36 3.61 14.66
C LYS A 665 4.41 4.19 13.24
N SER A 666 3.25 4.32 12.60
CA SER A 666 3.08 5.05 11.35
C SER A 666 3.13 6.55 11.60
N SER A 667 3.95 7.28 10.84
CA SER A 667 3.99 8.75 10.84
C SER A 667 2.91 9.38 9.95
N LEU A 668 2.33 8.59 9.04
CA LEU A 668 1.42 9.08 8.00
C LEU A 668 -0.03 8.65 8.21
N ARG A 669 -0.28 7.63 9.05
CA ARG A 669 -1.60 7.03 9.19
C ARG A 669 -2.06 7.01 10.64
N ALA A 670 -3.28 7.50 10.84
CA ALA A 670 -3.99 7.50 12.10
C ALA A 670 -5.49 7.38 11.83
N LEU A 671 -6.23 6.91 12.83
CA LEU A 671 -7.69 6.83 12.82
C LEU A 671 -8.26 8.12 13.40
N ALA A 672 -9.31 8.66 12.76
CA ALA A 672 -10.01 9.83 13.27
C ALA A 672 -10.64 9.53 14.65
N SER A 673 -10.67 10.51 15.55
CA SER A 673 -11.32 10.36 16.86
C SER A 673 -12.81 10.04 16.71
N GLY A 674 -13.32 9.08 17.49
CA GLY A 674 -14.73 8.69 17.50
C GLY A 674 -15.18 7.90 16.27
N SER A 675 -14.25 7.45 15.42
CA SER A 675 -14.55 6.63 14.24
C SER A 675 -14.57 5.12 14.56
N ALA A 676 -15.41 4.39 13.83
CA ALA A 676 -15.64 2.96 13.97
C ALA A 676 -14.81 2.17 12.93
N TRP A 677 -14.13 1.10 13.37
CA TRP A 677 -13.28 0.28 12.52
C TRP A 677 -13.53 -1.20 12.74
N PHE A 678 -13.68 -1.93 11.64
CA PHE A 678 -13.74 -3.38 11.69
C PHE A 678 -12.38 -3.96 12.12
N SER A 679 -12.41 -4.94 13.02
CA SER A 679 -11.23 -5.66 13.48
C SER A 679 -11.46 -7.16 13.46
N ASP A 680 -10.54 -7.85 12.81
CA ASP A 680 -10.57 -9.31 12.64
C ASP A 680 -9.48 -10.05 13.43
N LYS A 681 -8.54 -9.32 14.04
CA LYS A 681 -7.47 -9.89 14.87
C LYS A 681 -7.15 -8.99 16.06
N VAL A 682 -6.86 -9.62 17.19
CA VAL A 682 -6.23 -8.97 18.35
C VAL A 682 -4.95 -9.70 18.71
N ALA A 683 -3.90 -8.94 19.01
CA ALA A 683 -2.59 -9.48 19.33
C ALA A 683 -1.87 -8.62 20.37
N THR A 684 -0.84 -9.18 21.00
CA THR A 684 0.08 -8.42 21.85
C THR A 684 1.35 -8.13 21.06
N ILE A 685 1.59 -6.85 20.74
CA ILE A 685 2.73 -6.39 19.95
C ILE A 685 3.57 -5.47 20.84
N ASN A 686 4.84 -5.83 21.08
CA ASN A 686 5.76 -5.12 21.98
C ASN A 686 5.17 -4.88 23.39
N GLY A 687 4.45 -5.87 23.92
CA GLY A 687 3.82 -5.81 25.25
C GLY A 687 2.46 -5.09 25.30
N GLU A 688 2.01 -4.53 24.18
CA GLU A 688 0.77 -3.76 24.08
C GLU A 688 -0.29 -4.57 23.35
N LYS A 689 -1.50 -4.68 23.93
CA LYS A 689 -2.64 -5.31 23.25
C LYS A 689 -3.12 -4.38 22.13
N MET A 690 -3.25 -4.88 20.91
CA MET A 690 -3.64 -4.10 19.73
C MET A 690 -4.67 -4.83 18.86
N TYR A 691 -5.54 -4.06 18.21
CA TYR A 691 -6.55 -4.53 17.27
C TYR A 691 -6.11 -4.22 15.84
N ARG A 692 -6.19 -5.21 14.96
CA ARG A 692 -5.90 -5.01 13.53
C ARG A 692 -7.07 -4.30 12.88
N VAL A 693 -6.79 -3.25 12.11
CA VAL A 693 -7.81 -2.47 11.39
C VAL A 693 -7.57 -2.42 9.88
N ALA A 694 -6.37 -2.80 9.42
CA ALA A 694 -6.08 -3.05 8.02
C ALA A 694 -4.87 -4.00 7.87
N THR A 695 -4.48 -4.29 6.64
CA THR A 695 -3.29 -5.09 6.31
C THR A 695 -2.05 -4.47 6.95
N ASN A 696 -1.44 -5.19 7.90
CA ASN A 696 -0.27 -4.73 8.65
C ASN A 696 -0.50 -3.41 9.42
N GLU A 697 -1.74 -3.13 9.85
CA GLU A 697 -2.05 -1.92 10.63
C GLU A 697 -2.87 -2.26 11.87
N TRP A 698 -2.35 -1.83 13.01
CA TRP A 698 -2.83 -2.14 14.33
C TRP A 698 -3.03 -0.86 15.13
N VAL A 699 -4.10 -0.79 15.93
CA VAL A 699 -4.37 0.29 16.87
C VAL A 699 -4.31 -0.25 18.28
N LYS A 700 -3.75 0.51 19.23
CA LYS A 700 -3.68 0.10 20.64
C LYS A 700 -5.08 -0.13 21.21
N ALA A 701 -5.24 -1.16 22.03
CA ALA A 701 -6.49 -1.43 22.73
C ALA A 701 -6.89 -0.29 23.69
N SER A 702 -5.91 0.46 24.23
CA SER A 702 -6.16 1.66 25.05
C SER A 702 -6.77 2.82 24.27
N ASP A 703 -6.64 2.82 22.94
CA ASP A 703 -7.10 3.89 22.07
C ASP A 703 -8.51 3.63 21.51
N VAL A 704 -9.10 2.47 21.83
CA VAL A 704 -10.42 2.04 21.32
C VAL A 704 -11.30 1.47 22.44
N LEU A 705 -12.62 1.58 22.26
CA LEU A 705 -13.68 1.06 23.14
C LEU A 705 -14.27 -0.23 22.59
#